data_AF-A0A2S9K901-F1
#
_entry.id   AF-A0A2S9K901-F1
#
_cell.length_a   1.000
_cell.length_b   1.000
_cell.length_c   1.000
_cell.angle_alpha   90.00
_cell.angle_beta   90.00
_cell.angle_gamma   90.00
#
_symmetry.space_group_name_H-M   'P 1'
#
loop_
_entity.id
_entity.type
_entity.pdbx_description
1 polymer ?
#
loop_
_entity_poly.entity_id
_entity_poly.type
_entity_poly.pdbx_seq_one_letter_code
_entity_poly.pdbx_strand_id
1 'polypeptide(L)'
;MQGNITFDLIGQAQARPDAPALLLPHRTIVFRELDQSVWQYAAALHAQGVRAGQVVGLSFVEELGLVLALLALARLGATAYSIPRSATASQRHQLAEQAGLTWLASDQPERFEAGVASLRLERQAIEASPIPIDESLLATAPDVPWLLITGSGSTGRPKLIPVSHAQGRARSELGARALGLTPSDRVAALSHFDFSTSKFRLHEALWAGAACALELWSDAPQLLQRCARDRLTVLYGTVFHAEKLIAALPADSQPALPMLRAFELTASTVSDDLRQRFRQRLTPQLYVRYGINEAGPVAVAGPPEVYEVAGTIGRPPAGVEIELVDRRGQPLPPGTVGLVRIRTPALVDGYLGDAEATRASFQDGGFLPGDLGLLTREGQLVFYGRADHLLIMNGINIYPAEIEQLMAAHPAVADVAVVPVRHRVHQDIPVCALTLRAGATASEQALLEHASHRLGARGPYRVLIVEAIPRNPEGKLMRAELLRLIGARLLAPGALADPQDQQPEPAAGQRQQRLQRFAQAFTLPQAIDLPALDRWLSLLLQTPAEAIDPAPGCSQAPPSAQQEAALQWLWRALLLARQLLQASRIPVFDPPQILALGGPDPATGQWQARVGLALVQQLPLALYGEALTAALRLCERVADQALSEASLEGCYDEAKHVVGRLTRLMPPGKSTLPLLRAAHGKGIPFIHLGGGIFQLGWGSKAHRIDRSATELDSSIGARLAQNKALSARLLQGAGLPAPQHQVVADAANALAAARQLGWPVVIKPLDRDRGEGVTVDVADEDTLQAAFAQAQGLSRAGQVIVERQVAGCCHRLFIARGRLLYAVKRLPMSVLTDGQRSIAELVQAEVEAQRRLPPWQRSKIQPLDALALSALAMAGYRADSVPPAGTWVALRRIESTAWGGTDEEVSAIVHPENLSIALEASRLFGLDIAGIDLITPDIARPWFENGAIINEVNHAPQLGGGEISRRQIPVLLDWLVQDRGRIPVEVFVGGAAAWTAASQRWQAWLADGLRAYLTGPELTLTPSGARCQLALRGSYPRASALALSREVDAIAVAVPVAEFVTTELPFEGVDRVLATEPLPASLAARADSSS
;
A
#
# COMPACT_ATOMS: atom_id res chain seq x y z
N MET A 1 10.73 9.70 47.76
CA MET A 1 12.02 10.43 47.75
C MET A 1 11.93 11.56 46.72
N GLN A 2 11.79 12.81 47.15
CA GLN A 2 11.81 14.01 46.29
C GLN A 2 13.21 14.65 46.30
N GLY A 3 14.24 13.87 45.96
CA GLY A 3 15.62 14.35 45.95
C GLY A 3 16.17 14.50 44.55
N ASN A 4 17.05 15.47 44.34
CA ASN A 4 17.82 15.62 43.10
C ASN A 4 18.42 14.29 42.63
N ILE A 5 18.30 14.02 41.35
CA ILE A 5 18.85 12.84 40.68
C ILE A 5 20.37 12.67 40.92
N THR A 6 21.13 13.76 41.06
CA THR A 6 22.58 13.68 41.32
C THR A 6 22.95 13.20 42.71
N PHE A 7 21.99 13.04 43.64
CA PHE A 7 22.28 12.43 44.95
C PHE A 7 22.81 11.01 44.84
N ASP A 8 22.44 10.28 43.78
CA ASP A 8 22.96 8.94 43.56
C ASP A 8 24.47 8.99 43.28
N LEU A 9 24.95 9.97 42.50
CA LEU A 9 26.40 10.23 42.31
C LEU A 9 27.08 10.68 43.61
N ILE A 10 26.49 11.64 44.34
CA ILE A 10 27.07 12.17 45.58
C ILE A 10 27.26 11.05 46.61
N GLY A 11 26.24 10.19 46.77
CA GLY A 11 26.30 9.05 47.67
C GLY A 11 27.43 8.08 47.32
N GLN A 12 27.65 7.79 46.02
CA GLN A 12 28.77 6.94 45.59
C GLN A 12 30.13 7.61 45.77
N ALA A 13 30.25 8.92 45.53
CA ALA A 13 31.49 9.66 45.75
C ALA A 13 31.90 9.69 47.22
N GLN A 14 30.93 9.73 48.14
CA GLN A 14 31.17 9.64 49.58
C GLN A 14 31.50 8.21 50.03
N ALA A 15 30.72 7.23 49.58
CA ALA A 15 30.88 5.84 50.03
C ALA A 15 32.06 5.11 49.38
N ARG A 16 32.40 5.45 48.13
CA ARG A 16 33.36 4.74 47.27
C ARG A 16 34.16 5.72 46.40
N PRO A 17 34.86 6.70 46.97
CA PRO A 17 35.52 7.80 46.23
C PRO A 17 36.51 7.31 45.17
N ASP A 18 37.26 6.24 45.48
CA ASP A 18 38.30 5.64 44.63
C ASP A 18 37.75 4.61 43.62
N ALA A 19 36.46 4.29 43.66
CA ALA A 19 35.90 3.32 42.72
C ALA A 19 35.74 3.94 41.32
N PRO A 20 35.94 3.16 40.24
CA PRO A 20 35.73 3.63 38.88
C PRO A 20 34.28 4.09 38.63
N ALA A 21 34.11 5.31 38.11
CA ALA A 21 32.81 5.86 37.73
C ALA A 21 32.66 5.95 36.21
N LEU A 22 33.65 6.50 35.49
CA LEU A 22 33.66 6.53 34.03
C LEU A 22 34.92 5.87 33.46
N LEU A 23 34.76 5.12 32.37
CA LEU A 23 35.86 4.47 31.65
C LEU A 23 36.03 5.14 30.26
N LEU A 24 37.14 5.87 30.08
CA LEU A 24 37.51 6.56 28.84
C LEU A 24 38.56 5.76 28.05
N PRO A 25 38.84 6.09 26.77
CA PRO A 25 39.80 5.32 25.97
C PRO A 25 41.20 5.23 26.58
N HIS A 26 41.64 6.29 27.27
CA HIS A 26 43.00 6.42 27.79
C HIS A 26 43.06 6.68 29.31
N ARG A 27 41.91 6.69 30.00
CA ARG A 27 41.82 7.08 31.42
C ARG A 27 40.59 6.45 32.09
N THR A 28 40.67 6.23 33.39
CA THR A 28 39.51 5.98 34.24
C THR A 28 39.28 7.20 35.12
N ILE A 29 38.03 7.66 35.22
CA ILE A 29 37.60 8.69 36.18
C ILE A 29 36.93 7.96 37.33
N VAL A 30 37.40 8.20 38.56
CA VAL A 30 36.80 7.64 39.79
C VAL A 30 35.66 8.52 40.30
N PHE A 31 34.81 8.01 41.19
CA PHE A 31 33.61 8.74 41.65
C PHE A 31 33.93 10.12 42.25
N ARG A 32 35.01 10.27 43.04
CA ARG A 32 35.40 11.60 43.57
C ARG A 32 35.76 12.61 42.47
N GLU A 33 36.45 12.15 41.42
CA GLU A 33 36.88 13.00 40.32
C GLU A 33 35.67 13.41 39.48
N LEU A 34 34.76 12.47 39.21
CA LEU A 34 33.52 12.76 38.51
C LEU A 34 32.69 13.80 39.28
N ASP A 35 32.52 13.61 40.59
CA ASP A 35 31.75 14.55 41.40
C ASP A 35 32.36 15.95 41.40
N GLN A 36 33.69 16.05 41.50
CA GLN A 36 34.43 17.31 41.43
C GLN A 36 34.28 17.98 40.05
N SER A 37 34.38 17.22 38.96
CA SER A 37 34.20 17.76 37.60
C SER A 37 32.77 18.23 37.35
N VAL A 38 31.76 17.53 37.88
CA VAL A 38 30.36 17.98 37.82
C VAL A 38 30.19 19.30 38.59
N TRP A 39 30.85 19.46 39.74
CA TRP A 39 30.85 20.72 40.47
C TRP A 39 31.52 21.87 39.71
N GLN A 40 32.65 21.62 39.05
CA GLN A 40 33.32 22.62 38.21
C GLN A 40 32.43 23.09 37.06
N TYR A 41 31.74 22.15 36.39
CA TYR A 41 30.77 22.49 35.35
C TYR A 41 29.55 23.24 35.90
N ALA A 42 29.05 22.88 37.08
CA ALA A 42 27.94 23.58 37.72
C ALA A 42 28.32 25.04 38.06
N ALA A 43 29.51 25.26 38.62
CA ALA A 43 30.02 26.60 38.89
C ALA A 43 30.21 27.42 37.60
N ALA A 44 30.77 26.81 36.54
CA ALA A 44 30.93 27.47 35.24
C ALA A 44 29.59 27.87 34.60
N LEU A 45 28.60 26.97 34.60
CA LEU A 45 27.25 27.25 34.11
C LEU A 45 26.58 28.37 34.93
N HIS A 46 26.70 28.32 36.25
CA HIS A 46 26.13 29.33 37.13
C HIS A 46 26.76 30.71 36.93
N ALA A 47 28.10 30.78 36.82
CA ALA A 47 28.82 32.01 36.55
C ALA A 47 28.44 32.65 35.19
N GLN A 48 28.11 31.82 34.20
CA GLN A 48 27.62 32.29 32.89
C GLN A 48 26.12 32.64 32.87
N GLY A 49 25.41 32.51 33.99
CA GLY A 49 24.03 32.98 34.13
C GLY A 49 22.96 31.90 34.18
N VAL A 50 23.32 30.61 34.17
CA VAL A 50 22.33 29.52 34.35
C VAL A 50 21.79 29.53 35.78
N ARG A 51 20.47 29.38 35.90
CA ARG A 51 19.74 29.34 37.18
C ARG A 51 18.82 28.13 37.24
N ALA A 52 18.47 27.71 38.45
CA ALA A 52 17.45 26.69 38.69
C ALA A 52 16.13 27.06 37.99
N GLY A 53 15.41 26.06 37.49
CA GLY A 53 14.14 26.26 36.78
C GLY A 53 14.24 26.55 35.28
N GLN A 54 15.44 26.86 34.77
CA GLN A 54 15.65 27.13 33.34
C GLN A 54 15.79 25.85 32.52
N VAL A 55 15.36 25.90 31.25
CA VAL A 55 15.62 24.83 30.27
C VAL A 55 16.87 25.19 29.45
N VAL A 56 17.86 24.30 29.48
CA VAL A 56 19.15 24.48 28.80
C VAL A 56 19.33 23.39 27.74
N GLY A 57 19.53 23.83 26.49
CA GLY A 57 19.88 22.97 25.38
C GLY A 57 21.30 22.43 25.50
N LEU A 58 21.52 21.19 25.08
CA LEU A 58 22.83 20.55 25.03
C LEU A 58 23.15 20.09 23.60
N SER A 59 24.27 20.57 23.05
CA SER A 59 24.84 20.10 21.77
C SER A 59 26.36 20.04 21.86
N PHE A 60 26.94 18.85 21.97
CA PHE A 60 28.37 18.66 22.27
C PHE A 60 29.05 17.72 21.28
N VAL A 61 30.28 18.04 20.86
CA VAL A 61 31.14 17.12 20.12
C VAL A 61 31.80 16.13 21.08
N GLU A 62 32.35 16.61 22.19
CA GLU A 62 32.96 15.79 23.24
C GLU A 62 31.90 15.15 24.17
N GLU A 63 31.84 13.82 24.19
CA GLU A 63 30.83 13.06 24.96
C GLU A 63 31.00 13.22 26.47
N LEU A 64 32.24 13.29 26.98
CA LEU A 64 32.49 13.57 28.39
C LEU A 64 31.96 14.95 28.78
N GLY A 65 32.17 15.97 27.95
CA GLY A 65 31.65 17.33 28.17
C GLY A 65 30.12 17.34 28.25
N LEU A 66 29.44 16.58 27.37
CA LEU A 66 28.00 16.39 27.41
C LEU A 66 27.51 15.79 28.74
N VAL A 67 28.17 14.73 29.21
CA VAL A 67 27.84 14.04 30.47
C VAL A 67 28.02 14.96 31.66
N LEU A 68 29.14 15.70 31.72
CA LEU A 68 29.42 16.65 32.79
C LEU A 68 28.41 17.80 32.80
N ALA A 69 28.09 18.38 31.64
CA ALA A 69 27.09 19.42 31.51
C ALA A 69 25.69 18.94 31.92
N LEU A 70 25.29 17.73 31.52
CA LEU A 70 24.01 17.11 31.90
C LEU A 70 23.87 16.97 33.42
N LEU A 71 24.88 16.39 34.08
CA LEU A 71 24.87 16.19 35.53
C LEU A 71 24.97 17.52 36.28
N ALA A 72 25.71 18.50 35.75
CA ALA A 72 25.83 19.82 36.35
C ALA A 72 24.51 20.61 36.29
N LEU A 73 23.81 20.58 35.16
CA LEU A 73 22.48 21.18 35.04
C LEU A 73 21.50 20.53 36.03
N ALA A 74 21.50 19.20 36.11
CA ALA A 74 20.68 18.50 37.08
C ALA A 74 21.03 18.94 38.52
N ARG A 75 22.32 19.06 38.87
CA ARG A 75 22.78 19.53 40.18
C ARG A 75 22.28 20.93 40.53
N LEU A 76 22.26 21.84 39.55
CA LEU A 76 21.74 23.21 39.68
C LEU A 76 20.20 23.28 39.73
N GLY A 77 19.49 22.17 39.51
CA GLY A 77 18.03 22.16 39.39
C GLY A 77 17.53 22.83 38.10
N ALA A 78 18.35 22.80 37.05
CA ALA A 78 17.97 23.20 35.69
C ALA A 78 17.56 21.97 34.87
N THR A 79 16.74 22.19 33.86
CA THR A 79 16.26 21.15 32.96
C THR A 79 17.18 21.02 31.75
N ALA A 80 17.72 19.82 31.52
CA ALA A 80 18.50 19.54 30.32
C ALA A 80 17.60 19.14 29.14
N TYR A 81 17.94 19.62 27.94
CA TYR A 81 17.30 19.19 26.70
C TYR A 81 18.34 18.94 25.61
N SER A 82 18.46 17.72 25.10
CA SER A 82 19.42 17.44 24.03
C SER A 82 18.89 17.88 22.67
N ILE A 83 19.64 18.74 21.99
CA ILE A 83 19.40 19.10 20.60
C ILE A 83 20.35 18.25 19.73
N PRO A 84 19.82 17.36 18.87
CA PRO A 84 20.64 16.51 18.03
C PRO A 84 21.58 17.32 17.15
N ARG A 85 22.86 16.91 17.09
CA ARG A 85 23.86 17.56 16.23
C ARG A 85 23.52 17.50 14.74
N SER A 86 22.80 16.45 14.34
CA SER A 86 22.35 16.23 12.97
C SER A 86 21.15 17.10 12.57
N ALA A 87 20.50 17.78 13.52
CA ALA A 87 19.39 18.67 13.22
C ALA A 87 19.89 19.90 12.43
N THR A 88 19.17 20.29 11.39
CA THR A 88 19.41 21.53 10.64
C THR A 88 19.20 22.76 11.51
N ALA A 89 19.75 23.92 11.13
CA ALA A 89 19.59 25.17 11.89
C ALA A 89 18.11 25.51 12.16
N SER A 90 17.25 25.38 11.14
CA SER A 90 15.80 25.59 11.29
C SER A 90 15.16 24.61 12.26
N GLN A 91 15.52 23.32 12.22
CA GLN A 91 15.03 22.33 13.18
C GLN A 91 15.49 22.64 14.61
N ARG A 92 16.75 23.05 14.80
CA ARG A 92 17.27 23.43 16.13
C ARG A 92 16.51 24.62 16.70
N HIS A 93 16.26 25.65 15.88
CA HIS A 93 15.46 26.80 16.27
C HIS A 93 14.04 26.40 16.71
N GLN A 94 13.36 25.57 15.91
CA GLN A 94 12.02 25.09 16.24
C GLN A 94 12.00 24.28 17.54
N LEU A 95 12.99 23.40 17.76
CA LEU A 95 13.09 22.61 18.99
C LEU A 95 13.39 23.51 20.20
N ALA A 96 14.23 24.53 20.03
CA ALA A 96 14.56 25.49 21.08
C ALA A 96 13.34 26.31 21.50
N GLU A 97 12.60 26.84 20.53
CA GLU A 97 11.34 27.57 20.76
C GLU A 97 10.32 26.69 21.48
N GLN A 98 10.11 25.47 20.96
CA GLN A 98 9.11 24.55 21.50
C GLN A 98 9.40 24.15 22.95
N ALA A 99 10.66 23.90 23.29
CA ALA A 99 11.06 23.50 24.64
C ALA A 99 11.32 24.70 25.58
N GLY A 100 11.16 25.94 25.10
CA GLY A 100 11.34 27.15 25.92
C GLY A 100 12.78 27.33 26.40
N LEU A 101 13.76 27.06 25.53
CA LEU A 101 15.17 27.14 25.91
C LEU A 101 15.58 28.55 26.29
N THR A 102 16.30 28.66 27.40
CA THR A 102 16.95 29.92 27.81
C THR A 102 18.36 30.02 27.22
N TRP A 103 19.08 28.90 27.19
CA TRP A 103 20.48 28.82 26.78
C TRP A 103 20.73 27.59 25.91
N LEU A 104 21.74 27.67 25.05
CA LEU A 104 22.33 26.50 24.40
C LEU A 104 23.76 26.29 24.88
N ALA A 105 24.01 25.26 25.67
CA ALA A 105 25.36 24.89 26.10
C ALA A 105 26.03 23.97 25.06
N SER A 106 27.27 24.30 24.71
CA SER A 106 28.08 23.57 23.72
C SER A 106 29.58 23.76 23.94
N ASP A 107 30.36 22.76 23.58
CA ASP A 107 31.82 22.86 23.43
C ASP A 107 32.25 23.58 22.14
N GLN A 108 31.36 23.67 21.15
CA GLN A 108 31.59 24.34 19.86
C GLN A 108 30.36 25.15 19.44
N PRO A 109 29.99 26.21 20.19
CA PRO A 109 28.73 26.94 20.03
C PRO A 109 28.54 27.53 18.62
N GLU A 110 29.63 27.88 17.94
CA GLU A 110 29.63 28.37 16.55
C GLU A 110 29.09 27.37 15.52
N ARG A 111 29.07 26.07 15.84
CA ARG A 111 28.53 25.03 14.94
C ARG A 111 27.03 24.81 15.10
N PHE A 112 26.45 25.30 16.19
CA PHE A 112 25.11 24.93 16.62
C PHE A 112 24.25 26.16 16.91
N GLU A 113 23.88 26.92 15.88
CA GLU A 113 22.92 28.01 16.05
C GLU A 113 21.50 27.46 16.30
N ALA A 114 20.82 27.97 17.32
CA ALA A 114 19.44 27.59 17.71
C ALA A 114 18.52 28.78 18.03
N GLY A 115 18.92 30.02 17.68
CA GLY A 115 18.11 31.23 17.95
C GLY A 115 18.05 31.68 19.42
N VAL A 116 18.83 31.05 20.30
CA VAL A 116 19.04 31.44 21.70
C VAL A 116 20.52 31.69 21.94
N ALA A 117 20.86 32.40 23.03
CA ALA A 117 22.25 32.66 23.37
C ALA A 117 23.00 31.35 23.71
N SER A 118 24.22 31.21 23.19
CA SER A 118 25.04 30.03 23.39
C SER A 118 26.04 30.22 24.54
N LEU A 119 26.18 29.20 25.37
CA LEU A 119 27.18 29.09 26.43
C LEU A 119 28.32 28.18 25.95
N ARG A 120 29.55 28.68 26.00
CA ARG A 120 30.74 27.93 25.63
C ARG A 120 31.23 27.13 26.84
N LEU A 121 31.25 25.80 26.72
CA LEU A 121 31.74 24.88 27.74
C LEU A 121 32.81 23.96 27.13
N GLU A 122 34.03 24.48 27.03
CA GLU A 122 35.19 23.70 26.65
C GLU A 122 35.84 23.10 27.89
N ARG A 123 35.99 21.77 27.94
CA ARG A 123 36.51 21.06 29.11
C ARG A 123 37.88 21.58 29.56
N GLN A 124 38.80 21.75 28.61
CA GLN A 124 40.16 22.22 28.91
C GLN A 124 40.16 23.63 29.52
N ALA A 125 39.27 24.52 29.08
CA ALA A 125 39.16 25.86 29.64
C ALA A 125 38.61 25.84 31.08
N ILE A 126 37.59 25.01 31.34
CA ILE A 126 37.02 24.83 32.68
C ILE A 126 38.04 24.21 33.63
N GLU A 127 38.78 23.19 33.18
CA GLU A 127 39.83 22.52 33.96
C GLU A 127 41.03 23.44 34.23
N ALA A 128 41.41 24.31 33.27
CA ALA A 128 42.53 25.25 33.40
C ALA A 128 42.22 26.47 34.28
N SER A 129 40.94 26.83 34.44
CA SER A 129 40.50 27.95 35.26
C SER A 129 39.28 27.56 36.11
N PRO A 130 39.47 26.65 37.09
CA PRO A 130 38.37 26.16 37.90
C PRO A 130 37.83 27.28 38.79
N ILE A 131 36.52 27.49 38.73
CA ILE A 131 35.82 28.39 39.65
C ILE A 131 35.68 27.67 41.01
N PRO A 132 35.91 28.35 42.14
CA PRO A 132 35.69 27.76 43.47
C PRO A 132 34.29 27.14 43.59
N ILE A 133 34.22 25.94 44.17
CA ILE A 133 32.97 25.19 44.33
C ILE A 133 32.14 25.86 45.45
N ASP A 134 30.91 26.24 45.12
CA ASP A 134 29.90 26.66 46.10
C ASP A 134 28.83 25.57 46.19
N GLU A 135 28.87 24.78 47.26
CA GLU A 135 27.93 23.68 47.47
C GLU A 135 26.49 24.16 47.70
N SER A 136 26.27 25.43 48.04
CA SER A 136 24.92 26.01 48.18
C SER A 136 24.14 26.04 46.87
N LEU A 137 24.84 25.86 45.73
CA LEU A 137 24.23 25.73 44.40
C LEU A 137 23.52 24.39 44.19
N LEU A 138 23.69 23.39 45.06
CA LEU A 138 22.97 22.13 44.97
C LEU A 138 21.47 22.34 45.20
N ALA A 139 20.68 22.17 44.16
CA ALA A 139 19.23 22.18 44.28
C ALA A 139 18.75 20.84 44.85
N THR A 140 18.34 20.80 46.11
CA THR A 140 18.05 19.54 46.83
C THR A 140 16.74 18.88 46.41
N ALA A 141 15.69 19.66 46.19
CA ALA A 141 14.38 19.20 45.73
C ALA A 141 13.84 20.12 44.61
N PRO A 142 14.35 19.98 43.37
CA PRO A 142 13.93 20.86 42.28
C PRO A 142 12.48 20.57 41.84
N ASP A 143 11.69 21.63 41.65
CA ASP A 143 10.29 21.53 41.21
C ASP A 143 10.12 21.37 39.68
N VAL A 144 11.21 21.55 38.93
CA VAL A 144 11.25 21.39 37.48
C VAL A 144 11.78 20.01 37.07
N PRO A 145 11.46 19.52 35.86
CA PRO A 145 12.08 18.31 35.33
C PRO A 145 13.60 18.45 35.22
N TRP A 146 14.32 17.35 35.41
CA TRP A 146 15.77 17.34 35.19
C TRP A 146 16.11 17.15 33.70
N LEU A 147 15.20 16.51 32.96
CA LEU A 147 15.38 16.14 31.56
C LEU A 147 14.06 16.31 30.80
N LEU A 148 14.11 17.00 29.65
CA LEU A 148 13.07 16.94 28.62
C LEU A 148 13.47 15.92 27.56
N ILE A 149 12.53 15.06 27.17
CA ILE A 149 12.71 14.05 26.13
C ILE A 149 11.77 14.34 24.97
N THR A 150 12.27 14.24 23.74
CA THR A 150 11.44 14.37 22.54
C THR A 150 10.84 13.03 22.13
N GLY A 151 9.52 12.99 21.93
CA GLY A 151 8.77 11.87 21.36
C GLY A 151 8.21 12.18 19.96
N SER A 152 7.84 11.15 19.20
CA SER A 152 7.17 11.30 17.90
C SER A 152 5.71 11.75 18.08
N GLY A 153 5.33 12.89 17.50
CA GLY A 153 3.93 13.34 17.46
C GLY A 153 3.23 12.96 16.16
N SER A 154 1.96 12.57 16.25
CA SER A 154 1.10 12.20 15.11
C SER A 154 0.71 13.40 14.23
N THR A 155 0.88 14.63 14.73
CA THR A 155 0.55 15.90 14.07
C THR A 155 1.73 16.52 13.31
N GLY A 156 2.90 15.87 13.32
CA GLY A 156 4.14 16.38 12.71
C GLY A 156 4.97 17.30 13.62
N ARG A 157 4.44 17.74 14.77
CA ARG A 157 5.22 18.39 15.84
C ARG A 157 5.64 17.36 16.90
N PRO A 158 6.91 17.32 17.33
CA PRO A 158 7.35 16.37 18.36
C PRO A 158 6.63 16.59 19.70
N LYS A 159 6.39 15.53 20.48
CA LYS A 159 5.87 15.68 21.86
C LYS A 159 7.03 15.90 22.83
N LEU A 160 6.86 16.77 23.82
CA LEU A 160 7.86 16.96 24.88
C LEU A 160 7.43 16.21 26.14
N ILE A 161 8.32 15.36 26.64
CA ILE A 161 8.10 14.46 27.77
C ILE A 161 8.98 14.94 28.93
N PRO A 162 8.41 15.64 29.93
CA PRO A 162 9.15 16.08 31.10
C PRO A 162 9.37 14.92 32.08
N VAL A 163 10.62 14.70 32.49
CA VAL A 163 10.96 13.72 33.52
C VAL A 163 11.46 14.47 34.76
N SER A 164 10.73 14.36 35.87
CA SER A 164 11.15 14.91 37.18
C SER A 164 12.38 14.18 37.72
N HIS A 165 13.11 14.82 38.65
CA HIS A 165 14.22 14.16 39.33
C HIS A 165 13.78 12.86 40.03
N ALA A 166 12.61 12.86 40.68
CA ALA A 166 12.08 11.68 41.35
C ALA A 166 11.73 10.55 40.38
N GLN A 167 11.02 10.85 39.27
CA GLN A 167 10.73 9.87 38.22
C GLN A 167 12.02 9.35 37.57
N GLY A 168 13.02 10.20 37.39
CA GLY A 168 14.33 9.82 36.86
C GLY A 168 15.08 8.83 37.75
N ARG A 169 15.09 9.08 39.06
CA ARG A 169 15.66 8.14 40.05
C ARG A 169 14.89 6.83 40.10
N ALA A 170 13.55 6.88 40.15
CA ALA A 170 12.70 5.69 40.11
C ALA A 170 12.97 4.85 38.85
N ARG A 171 13.11 5.50 37.69
CA ARG A 171 13.46 4.85 36.42
C ARG A 171 14.81 4.16 36.47
N SER A 172 15.83 4.81 37.04
CA SER A 172 17.17 4.22 37.18
C SER A 172 17.20 3.08 38.19
N GLU A 173 16.48 3.20 39.30
CA GLU A 173 16.36 2.13 40.28
C GLU A 173 15.68 0.89 39.67
N LEU A 174 14.52 1.06 39.01
CA LEU A 174 13.82 -0.02 38.33
C LEU A 174 14.73 -0.69 37.29
N GLY A 175 15.44 0.11 36.50
CA GLY A 175 16.32 -0.39 35.45
C GLY A 175 17.53 -1.16 35.96
N ALA A 176 18.18 -0.64 37.00
CA ALA A 176 19.33 -1.27 37.63
C ALA A 176 18.93 -2.57 38.35
N ARG A 177 17.80 -2.56 39.08
CA ARG A 177 17.27 -3.76 39.76
C ARG A 177 16.85 -4.84 38.77
N ALA A 178 16.25 -4.48 37.64
CA ALA A 178 15.80 -5.45 36.63
C ALA A 178 16.97 -6.28 36.05
N LEU A 179 18.18 -5.72 35.98
CA LEU A 179 19.40 -6.44 35.58
C LEU A 179 20.27 -6.90 36.77
N GLY A 180 19.83 -6.61 38.00
CA GLY A 180 20.62 -6.84 39.21
C GLY A 180 22.00 -6.20 39.13
N LEU A 181 22.11 -4.93 38.74
CA LEU A 181 23.38 -4.22 38.70
C LEU A 181 24.01 -4.11 40.09
N THR A 182 25.33 -4.24 40.13
CA THR A 182 26.15 -4.19 41.34
C THR A 182 27.30 -3.20 41.17
N PRO A 183 27.95 -2.76 42.26
CA PRO A 183 29.11 -1.89 42.15
C PRO A 183 30.34 -2.50 41.44
N SER A 184 30.36 -3.82 41.21
CA SER A 184 31.41 -4.48 40.43
C SER A 184 31.19 -4.40 38.92
N ASP A 185 30.01 -3.96 38.49
CA ASP A 185 29.69 -3.90 37.08
C ASP A 185 30.36 -2.76 36.34
N ARG A 186 30.58 -3.01 35.05
CA ARG A 186 31.12 -2.06 34.10
C ARG A 186 30.20 -2.05 32.90
N VAL A 187 29.41 -1.00 32.80
CA VAL A 187 28.32 -0.91 31.84
C VAL A 187 28.70 0.00 30.69
N ALA A 188 28.05 -0.21 29.55
CA ALA A 188 28.28 0.59 28.35
C ALA A 188 27.01 0.66 27.51
N ALA A 189 26.68 1.86 27.03
CA ALA A 189 25.63 2.05 26.03
C ALA A 189 26.27 2.26 24.65
N LEU A 190 25.78 1.53 23.66
CA LEU A 190 26.26 1.67 22.28
C LEU A 190 25.59 2.84 21.53
N SER A 191 24.58 3.49 22.15
CA SER A 191 23.83 4.64 21.60
C SER A 191 24.31 5.98 22.15
N HIS A 192 24.17 7.07 21.37
CA HIS A 192 24.77 8.37 21.70
C HIS A 192 24.11 8.97 22.92
N PHE A 193 24.88 9.71 23.72
CA PHE A 193 24.33 10.44 24.87
C PHE A 193 23.36 11.57 24.49
N ASP A 194 23.22 11.87 23.19
CA ASP A 194 22.12 12.71 22.67
C ASP A 194 20.76 12.05 22.97
N PHE A 195 20.72 10.72 23.01
CA PHE A 195 19.51 9.95 23.29
C PHE A 195 19.30 9.73 24.79
N SER A 196 18.04 9.77 25.24
CA SER A 196 17.68 9.57 26.65
C SER A 196 18.10 8.20 27.18
N THR A 197 18.07 7.16 26.34
CA THR A 197 18.44 5.79 26.73
C THR A 197 19.83 5.73 27.38
N SER A 198 20.85 6.29 26.71
CA SER A 198 22.23 6.27 27.22
C SER A 198 22.41 7.10 28.48
N LYS A 199 21.72 8.25 28.57
CA LYS A 199 21.68 9.04 29.81
C LYS A 199 21.14 8.22 30.99
N PHE A 200 20.07 7.46 30.77
CA PHE A 200 19.52 6.57 31.80
C PHE A 200 20.43 5.38 32.10
N ARG A 201 21.16 4.83 31.13
CA ARG A 201 22.14 3.76 31.39
C ARG A 201 23.31 4.24 32.26
N LEU A 202 23.81 5.45 32.00
CA LEU A 202 24.76 6.10 32.89
C LEU A 202 24.17 6.24 34.29
N HIS A 203 22.95 6.76 34.39
CA HIS A 203 22.33 7.00 35.69
C HIS A 203 22.01 5.70 36.47
N GLU A 204 21.62 4.62 35.78
CA GLU A 204 21.52 3.27 36.34
C GLU A 204 22.86 2.79 36.93
N ALA A 205 23.97 3.07 36.26
CA ALA A 205 25.30 2.74 36.75
C ALA A 205 25.65 3.54 38.00
N LEU A 206 25.40 4.86 37.99
CA LEU A 206 25.64 5.74 39.14
C LEU A 206 24.80 5.30 40.35
N TRP A 207 23.53 4.97 40.14
CA TRP A 207 22.66 4.45 41.20
C TRP A 207 23.22 3.14 41.79
N ALA A 208 23.67 2.21 40.95
CA ALA A 208 24.23 0.93 41.38
C ALA A 208 25.67 1.01 41.92
N GLY A 209 26.34 2.16 41.81
CA GLY A 209 27.78 2.29 42.12
C GLY A 209 28.71 1.59 41.12
N ALA A 210 28.20 1.32 39.92
CA ALA A 210 28.92 0.69 38.81
C ALA A 210 29.66 1.73 37.96
N ALA A 211 30.61 1.28 37.14
CA ALA A 211 31.30 2.14 36.18
C ALA A 211 30.56 2.21 34.84
N CYS A 212 30.58 3.36 34.17
CA CYS A 212 30.02 3.54 32.82
C CYS A 212 31.13 3.90 31.81
N ALA A 213 31.29 3.09 30.77
CA ALA A 213 32.24 3.41 29.70
C ALA A 213 31.65 4.40 28.70
N LEU A 214 32.47 5.37 28.30
CA LEU A 214 32.18 6.39 27.30
C LEU A 214 33.10 6.23 26.08
N GLU A 215 32.75 6.94 25.02
CA GLU A 215 33.48 7.04 23.75
C GLU A 215 33.62 5.67 23.07
N LEU A 216 32.50 4.95 23.02
CA LEU A 216 32.38 3.63 22.40
C LEU A 216 31.98 3.68 20.92
N TRP A 217 32.02 4.89 20.33
CA TRP A 217 31.75 5.20 18.93
C TRP A 217 32.84 4.66 18.01
N SER A 218 32.92 3.34 17.85
CA SER A 218 33.95 2.72 17.02
C SER A 218 33.40 1.62 16.12
N ASP A 219 34.23 1.16 15.19
CA ASP A 219 33.93 -0.05 14.43
C ASP A 219 33.87 -1.27 15.38
N ALA A 220 33.26 -2.35 14.90
CA ALA A 220 33.03 -3.53 15.73
C ALA A 220 34.33 -4.16 16.30
N PRO A 221 35.43 -4.29 15.54
CA PRO A 221 36.71 -4.77 16.09
C PRO A 221 37.21 -3.94 17.27
N GLN A 222 37.22 -2.61 17.13
CA GLN A 222 37.65 -1.71 18.21
C GLN A 222 36.72 -1.80 19.42
N LEU A 223 35.41 -1.92 19.21
CA LEU A 223 34.44 -2.11 20.29
C LEU A 223 34.68 -3.43 21.04
N LEU A 224 34.94 -4.54 20.35
CA LEU A 224 35.23 -5.83 20.99
C LEU A 224 36.53 -5.78 21.81
N GLN A 225 37.59 -5.18 21.24
CA GLN A 225 38.84 -4.93 21.95
C GLN A 225 38.59 -4.07 23.19
N ARG A 226 37.75 -3.04 23.06
CA ARG A 226 37.37 -2.16 24.16
C ARG A 226 36.59 -2.90 25.25
N CYS A 227 35.65 -3.76 24.88
CA CYS A 227 34.91 -4.61 25.82
C CYS A 227 35.85 -5.48 26.66
N ALA A 228 36.83 -6.13 26.03
CA ALA A 228 37.80 -6.97 26.71
C ALA A 228 38.75 -6.15 27.60
N ARG A 229 39.32 -5.07 27.05
CA ARG A 229 40.27 -4.19 27.75
C ARG A 229 39.66 -3.54 28.98
N ASP A 230 38.45 -2.99 28.84
CA ASP A 230 37.75 -2.31 29.92
C ASP A 230 36.99 -3.28 30.83
N ARG A 231 36.96 -4.58 30.49
CA ARG A 231 36.26 -5.65 31.21
C ARG A 231 34.77 -5.33 31.39
N LEU A 232 34.12 -4.91 30.30
CA LEU A 232 32.69 -4.60 30.33
C LEU A 232 31.89 -5.85 30.72
N THR A 233 30.95 -5.68 31.65
CA THR A 233 30.08 -6.76 32.15
C THR A 233 28.66 -6.63 31.61
N VAL A 234 28.22 -5.41 31.29
CA VAL A 234 26.87 -5.13 30.79
C VAL A 234 26.95 -4.23 29.56
N LEU A 235 26.35 -4.68 28.45
CA LEU A 235 26.15 -3.85 27.27
C LEU A 235 24.68 -3.52 27.07
N TYR A 236 24.42 -2.29 26.66
CA TYR A 236 23.11 -1.83 26.22
C TYR A 236 23.17 -1.47 24.75
N GLY A 237 22.30 -2.07 23.95
CA GLY A 237 22.25 -1.81 22.53
C GLY A 237 20.84 -1.92 21.96
N THR A 238 20.80 -1.85 20.65
CA THR A 238 19.59 -2.11 19.86
C THR A 238 19.87 -3.25 18.91
N VAL A 239 18.84 -3.77 18.26
CA VAL A 239 18.98 -4.84 17.25
C VAL A 239 20.04 -4.48 16.19
N PHE A 240 20.08 -3.22 15.75
CA PHE A 240 21.09 -2.72 14.83
C PHE A 240 22.53 -2.93 15.32
N HIS A 241 22.79 -2.64 16.59
CA HIS A 241 24.12 -2.81 17.18
C HIS A 241 24.51 -4.28 17.28
N ALA A 242 23.57 -5.15 17.66
CA ALA A 242 23.80 -6.59 17.73
C ALA A 242 24.11 -7.18 16.34
N GLU A 243 23.33 -6.81 15.32
CA GLU A 243 23.55 -7.25 13.94
C GLU A 243 24.92 -6.78 13.41
N LYS A 244 25.27 -5.50 13.63
CA LYS A 244 26.57 -4.94 13.22
C LYS A 244 27.74 -5.68 13.88
N LEU A 245 27.61 -6.02 15.17
CA LEU A 245 28.64 -6.79 15.89
C LEU A 245 28.77 -8.21 15.34
N ILE A 246 27.65 -8.92 15.11
CA ILE A 246 27.65 -10.29 14.58
C ILE A 246 28.26 -10.32 13.18
N ALA A 247 27.90 -9.35 12.31
CA ALA A 247 28.37 -9.28 10.93
C ALA A 247 29.88 -9.04 10.80
N ALA A 248 30.49 -8.38 11.80
CA ALA A 248 31.94 -8.12 11.81
C ALA A 248 32.78 -9.31 12.30
N LEU A 249 32.15 -10.36 12.82
CA LEU A 249 32.83 -11.52 13.37
C LEU A 249 33.08 -12.59 12.30
N PRO A 250 34.21 -13.31 12.32
CA PRO A 250 34.47 -14.47 11.45
C PRO A 250 33.42 -15.58 11.62
N ALA A 251 33.16 -16.35 10.55
CA ALA A 251 32.11 -17.39 10.52
C ALA A 251 32.20 -18.40 11.70
N ASP A 252 33.42 -18.83 12.04
CA ASP A 252 33.71 -19.88 13.02
C ASP A 252 34.25 -19.34 14.36
N SER A 253 34.00 -18.07 14.68
CA SER A 253 34.46 -17.49 15.95
C SER A 253 33.69 -18.06 17.14
N GLN A 254 34.39 -18.41 18.22
CA GLN A 254 33.78 -18.56 19.54
C GLN A 254 33.01 -17.28 19.94
N PRO A 255 32.05 -17.35 20.88
CA PRO A 255 31.34 -16.17 21.37
C PRO A 255 32.30 -15.04 21.69
N ALA A 256 32.14 -13.89 21.01
CA ALA A 256 33.11 -12.80 21.06
C ALA A 256 33.09 -12.01 22.38
N LEU A 257 32.02 -12.16 23.16
CA LEU A 257 31.79 -11.43 24.41
C LEU A 257 31.45 -12.38 25.56
N PRO A 258 32.28 -13.40 25.83
CA PRO A 258 31.94 -14.46 26.78
C PRO A 258 31.94 -13.98 28.24
N MET A 259 32.58 -12.83 28.51
CA MET A 259 32.67 -12.21 29.83
C MET A 259 31.44 -11.35 30.18
N LEU A 260 30.54 -11.10 29.24
CA LEU A 260 29.33 -10.33 29.53
C LEU A 260 28.39 -11.13 30.42
N ARG A 261 27.90 -10.48 31.47
CA ARG A 261 26.83 -10.94 32.36
C ARG A 261 25.46 -10.61 31.78
N ALA A 262 25.35 -9.53 31.01
CA ALA A 262 24.14 -9.14 30.34
C ALA A 262 24.45 -8.33 29.08
N PHE A 263 23.73 -8.60 28.01
CA PHE A 263 23.61 -7.69 26.88
C PHE A 263 22.13 -7.46 26.66
N GLU A 264 21.68 -6.24 26.98
CA GLU A 264 20.29 -5.85 26.86
C GLU A 264 20.02 -5.18 25.50
N LEU A 265 19.03 -5.72 24.78
CA LEU A 265 18.48 -5.10 23.57
C LEU A 265 17.14 -4.44 23.87
N THR A 266 16.95 -3.24 23.31
CA THR A 266 15.70 -2.49 23.42
C THR A 266 15.33 -1.80 22.11
N ALA A 267 14.26 -0.99 22.13
CA ALA A 267 13.72 -0.16 21.06
C ALA A 267 13.08 -0.88 19.86
N SER A 268 13.27 -2.20 19.71
CA SER A 268 12.62 -3.02 18.69
C SER A 268 12.40 -4.46 19.15
N THR A 269 11.51 -5.17 18.46
CA THR A 269 11.35 -6.62 18.61
C THR A 269 12.65 -7.35 18.24
N VAL A 270 12.94 -8.45 18.95
CA VAL A 270 14.11 -9.30 18.70
C VAL A 270 13.62 -10.65 18.19
N SER A 271 13.97 -10.98 16.95
CA SER A 271 13.59 -12.24 16.32
C SER A 271 14.26 -13.45 16.93
N ASP A 272 13.62 -14.62 16.83
CA ASP A 272 14.18 -15.87 17.36
C ASP A 272 15.51 -16.24 16.71
N ASP A 273 15.64 -15.99 15.40
CA ASP A 273 16.91 -16.16 14.71
C ASP A 273 18.03 -15.28 15.28
N LEU A 274 17.76 -13.98 15.48
CA LEU A 274 18.75 -13.10 16.09
C LEU A 274 19.08 -13.57 17.50
N ARG A 275 18.10 -14.02 18.30
CA ARG A 275 18.36 -14.61 19.63
C ARG A 275 19.34 -15.78 19.53
N GLN A 276 19.15 -16.69 18.57
CA GLN A 276 20.04 -17.84 18.39
C GLN A 276 21.43 -17.44 17.91
N ARG A 277 21.54 -16.60 16.88
CA ARG A 277 22.84 -16.10 16.42
C ARG A 277 23.56 -15.33 17.52
N PHE A 278 22.84 -14.51 18.27
CA PHE A 278 23.37 -13.75 19.39
C PHE A 278 23.95 -14.70 20.46
N ARG A 279 23.21 -15.74 20.82
CA ARG A 279 23.65 -16.80 21.75
C ARG A 279 24.94 -17.48 21.27
N GLN A 280 25.01 -17.80 19.99
CA GLN A 280 26.12 -18.55 19.39
C GLN A 280 27.37 -17.68 19.14
N ARG A 281 27.19 -16.42 18.73
CA ARG A 281 28.24 -15.57 18.18
C ARG A 281 28.73 -14.49 19.14
N LEU A 282 27.88 -14.00 20.04
CA LEU A 282 28.21 -12.95 20.99
C LEU A 282 28.27 -13.46 22.42
N THR A 283 27.11 -13.83 22.98
CA THR A 283 26.98 -14.34 24.36
C THR A 283 25.59 -14.95 24.58
N PRO A 284 25.45 -16.00 25.40
CA PRO A 284 24.14 -16.49 25.84
C PRO A 284 23.42 -15.54 26.80
N GLN A 285 24.07 -14.47 27.27
CA GLN A 285 23.49 -13.56 28.27
C GLN A 285 22.64 -12.44 27.65
N LEU A 286 21.71 -12.81 26.76
CA LEU A 286 20.81 -11.86 26.11
C LEU A 286 19.64 -11.48 27.03
N TYR A 287 19.40 -10.17 27.15
CA TYR A 287 18.21 -9.60 27.78
C TYR A 287 17.42 -8.79 26.75
N VAL A 288 16.10 -8.84 26.83
CA VAL A 288 15.21 -8.03 25.99
C VAL A 288 14.38 -7.13 26.88
N ARG A 289 14.47 -5.80 26.68
CA ARG A 289 13.73 -4.80 27.46
C ARG A 289 12.70 -4.08 26.62
N TYR A 290 11.46 -4.11 27.08
CA TYR A 290 10.41 -3.18 26.68
C TYR A 290 10.38 -1.98 27.63
N GLY A 291 10.51 -0.80 27.05
CA GLY A 291 10.44 0.46 27.77
C GLY A 291 10.04 1.61 26.85
N ILE A 292 9.43 2.63 27.45
CA ILE A 292 8.88 3.79 26.74
C ILE A 292 9.34 5.08 27.43
N ASN A 293 9.36 6.19 26.71
CA ASN A 293 9.88 7.44 27.27
C ASN A 293 9.03 7.96 28.42
N GLU A 294 7.71 7.75 28.34
CA GLU A 294 6.70 8.19 29.29
C GLU A 294 6.70 7.38 30.59
N ALA A 295 7.11 6.11 30.57
CA ALA A 295 7.01 5.20 31.73
C ALA A 295 8.33 4.54 32.16
N GLY A 296 9.40 4.72 31.40
CA GLY A 296 10.67 4.04 31.67
C GLY A 296 10.62 2.54 31.36
N PRO A 297 11.31 1.68 32.15
CA PRO A 297 11.27 0.24 31.95
C PRO A 297 9.91 -0.34 32.32
N VAL A 298 9.36 -1.16 31.43
CA VAL A 298 8.03 -1.73 31.58
C VAL A 298 8.09 -3.24 31.72
N ALA A 299 8.87 -3.94 30.89
CA ALA A 299 9.08 -5.38 31.00
C ALA A 299 10.51 -5.77 30.59
N VAL A 300 11.06 -6.82 31.23
CA VAL A 300 12.39 -7.35 30.92
C VAL A 300 12.35 -8.88 30.87
N ALA A 301 12.86 -9.46 29.77
CA ALA A 301 13.08 -10.89 29.62
C ALA A 301 14.56 -11.20 29.83
N GLY A 302 14.85 -12.15 30.72
CA GLY A 302 16.20 -12.70 30.89
C GLY A 302 16.46 -13.91 29.99
N PRO A 303 17.70 -14.45 29.97
CA PRO A 303 18.11 -15.47 29.00
C PRO A 303 17.20 -16.71 28.90
N PRO A 304 16.73 -17.34 30.01
CA PRO A 304 15.83 -18.50 29.88
C PRO A 304 14.53 -18.12 29.15
N GLU A 305 13.88 -17.03 29.57
CA GLU A 305 12.64 -16.57 28.94
C GLU A 305 12.86 -16.14 27.50
N VAL A 306 13.96 -15.46 27.21
CA VAL A 306 14.34 -15.02 25.86
C VAL A 306 14.48 -16.24 24.93
N TYR A 307 15.03 -17.35 25.38
CA TYR A 307 15.25 -18.50 24.49
C TYR A 307 14.12 -19.53 24.49
N GLU A 308 13.24 -19.53 25.49
CA GLU A 308 12.18 -20.54 25.64
C GLU A 308 10.80 -20.03 25.23
N VAL A 309 10.54 -18.72 25.31
CA VAL A 309 9.22 -18.14 25.02
C VAL A 309 9.31 -17.25 23.78
N ALA A 310 8.78 -17.75 22.66
CA ALA A 310 8.76 -17.03 21.39
C ALA A 310 8.07 -15.66 21.53
N GLY A 311 8.72 -14.60 21.02
CA GLY A 311 8.16 -13.25 21.00
C GLY A 311 7.96 -12.55 22.35
N THR A 312 8.37 -13.16 23.47
CA THR A 312 8.29 -12.52 24.78
C THR A 312 9.19 -11.27 24.85
N ILE A 313 8.70 -10.26 25.56
CA ILE A 313 9.47 -9.11 26.04
C ILE A 313 9.60 -9.12 27.57
N GLY A 314 9.17 -10.23 28.20
CA GLY A 314 9.45 -10.58 29.58
C GLY A 314 8.40 -10.10 30.56
N ARG A 315 8.82 -9.88 31.80
CA ARG A 315 7.91 -9.60 32.93
C ARG A 315 8.08 -8.17 33.44
N PRO A 316 7.03 -7.58 34.04
CA PRO A 316 7.18 -6.30 34.69
C PRO A 316 8.19 -6.36 35.85
N PRO A 317 9.12 -5.40 35.95
CA PRO A 317 9.93 -5.24 37.15
C PRO A 317 9.06 -5.03 38.39
N ALA A 318 9.58 -5.35 39.57
CA ALA A 318 8.89 -5.08 40.82
C ALA A 318 8.52 -3.59 40.94
N GLY A 319 7.23 -3.30 41.18
CA GLY A 319 6.69 -1.94 41.24
C GLY A 319 6.13 -1.42 39.90
N VAL A 320 6.17 -2.21 38.83
CA VAL A 320 5.50 -1.93 37.56
C VAL A 320 4.27 -2.84 37.42
N GLU A 321 3.15 -2.26 37.02
CA GLU A 321 1.92 -2.99 36.72
C GLU A 321 1.60 -2.87 35.23
N ILE A 322 1.17 -4.01 34.66
CA ILE A 322 0.74 -4.12 33.27
C ILE A 322 -0.65 -4.74 33.27
N GLU A 323 -1.56 -4.11 32.55
CA GLU A 323 -2.93 -4.57 32.36
C GLU A 323 -3.27 -4.53 30.88
N LEU A 324 -4.03 -5.52 30.39
CA LEU A 324 -4.54 -5.49 29.02
C LEU A 324 -5.99 -5.02 29.02
N VAL A 325 -6.31 -4.11 28.11
CA VAL A 325 -7.64 -3.51 28.03
C VAL A 325 -8.21 -3.54 26.62
N ASP A 326 -9.54 -3.49 26.52
CA ASP A 326 -10.24 -3.32 25.26
C ASP A 326 -10.24 -1.84 24.78
N ARG A 327 -10.90 -1.58 23.64
CA ARG A 327 -11.00 -0.21 23.08
C ARG A 327 -11.83 0.75 23.95
N ARG A 328 -12.56 0.25 24.95
CA ARG A 328 -13.34 1.04 25.91
C ARG A 328 -12.61 1.21 27.24
N GLY A 329 -11.36 0.73 27.35
CA GLY A 329 -10.55 0.81 28.58
C GLY A 329 -10.88 -0.26 29.63
N GLN A 330 -11.70 -1.25 29.28
CA GLN A 330 -12.10 -2.32 30.20
C GLN A 330 -11.03 -3.42 30.26
N PRO A 331 -10.69 -3.93 31.46
CA PRO A 331 -9.71 -5.00 31.61
C PRO A 331 -10.10 -6.27 30.85
N LEU A 332 -9.11 -6.92 30.24
CA LEU A 332 -9.24 -8.19 29.52
C LEU A 332 -8.60 -9.33 30.32
N PRO A 333 -9.14 -10.55 30.22
CA PRO A 333 -8.54 -11.70 30.89
C PRO A 333 -7.19 -12.08 30.25
N PRO A 334 -6.26 -12.68 31.04
CA PRO A 334 -4.99 -13.20 30.51
C PRO A 334 -5.20 -14.14 29.31
N GLY A 335 -4.29 -14.07 28.34
CA GLY A 335 -4.37 -14.81 27.08
C GLY A 335 -5.18 -14.12 25.97
N THR A 336 -5.76 -12.94 26.23
CA THR A 336 -6.44 -12.13 25.20
C THR A 336 -5.52 -11.01 24.74
N VAL A 337 -5.45 -10.76 23.42
CA VAL A 337 -4.71 -9.61 22.89
C VAL A 337 -5.50 -8.33 23.17
N GLY A 338 -4.85 -7.36 23.81
CA GLY A 338 -5.44 -6.08 24.19
C GLY A 338 -4.46 -4.92 24.11
N LEU A 339 -4.96 -3.70 24.35
CA LEU A 339 -4.13 -2.52 24.54
C LEU A 339 -3.38 -2.63 25.87
N VAL A 340 -2.08 -2.36 25.86
CA VAL A 340 -1.26 -2.36 27.07
C VAL A 340 -1.53 -1.09 27.86
N ARG A 341 -1.95 -1.20 29.12
CA ARG A 341 -2.04 -0.11 30.10
C ARG A 341 -0.97 -0.30 31.17
N ILE A 342 -0.21 0.76 31.44
CA ILE A 342 0.99 0.72 32.29
C ILE A 342 0.80 1.62 33.51
N ARG A 343 1.14 1.11 34.69
CA ARG A 343 1.30 1.92 35.91
C ARG A 343 2.67 1.67 36.51
N THR A 344 3.39 2.73 36.86
CA THR A 344 4.77 2.64 37.37
C THR A 344 5.14 3.94 38.09
N PRO A 345 5.98 3.89 39.14
CA PRO A 345 6.50 5.09 39.80
C PRO A 345 7.39 5.96 38.88
N ALA A 346 7.83 5.43 37.74
CA ALA A 346 8.59 6.16 36.72
C ALA A 346 7.70 6.87 35.68
N LEU A 347 6.37 6.81 35.83
CA LEU A 347 5.43 7.41 34.89
C LEU A 347 5.45 8.93 34.98
N VAL A 348 5.56 9.60 33.84
CA VAL A 348 5.44 11.06 33.73
C VAL A 348 3.99 11.51 33.92
N ASP A 349 3.78 12.77 34.29
CA ASP A 349 2.44 13.29 34.56
C ASP A 349 1.66 13.67 33.28
N GLY A 350 2.36 13.82 32.16
CA GLY A 350 1.76 14.17 30.87
C GLY A 350 2.77 14.73 29.88
N TYR A 351 2.27 15.23 28.75
CA TYR A 351 3.07 15.91 27.74
C TYR A 351 3.11 17.43 28.00
N LEU A 352 4.30 18.03 27.93
CA LEU A 352 4.47 19.47 28.16
C LEU A 352 3.75 20.27 27.06
N GLY A 353 2.77 21.09 27.48
CA GLY A 353 2.01 21.96 26.57
C GLY A 353 0.98 21.25 25.68
N ASP A 354 0.68 19.96 25.92
CA ASP A 354 -0.25 19.18 25.09
C ASP A 354 -1.28 18.44 25.95
N ALA A 355 -2.27 19.19 26.43
CA ALA A 355 -3.33 18.68 27.31
C ALA A 355 -4.26 17.67 26.60
N GLU A 356 -4.43 17.78 25.28
CA GLU A 356 -5.27 16.87 24.51
C GLU A 356 -4.61 15.49 24.40
N ALA A 357 -3.35 15.43 23.97
CA ALA A 357 -2.62 14.17 23.91
C ALA A 357 -2.43 13.56 25.31
N THR A 358 -2.25 14.40 26.34
CA THR A 358 -2.17 13.93 27.72
C THR A 358 -3.48 13.24 28.13
N ARG A 359 -4.63 13.87 27.92
CA ARG A 359 -5.93 13.25 28.26
C ARG A 359 -6.21 11.99 27.44
N ALA A 360 -5.75 11.94 26.19
CA ALA A 360 -5.94 10.80 25.32
C ALA A 360 -5.08 9.59 25.73
N SER A 361 -3.85 9.81 26.23
CA SER A 361 -2.92 8.71 26.57
C SER A 361 -2.84 8.37 28.05
N PHE A 362 -3.22 9.27 28.96
CA PHE A 362 -3.17 9.08 30.41
C PHE A 362 -4.61 8.97 30.96
N GLN A 363 -5.05 7.74 31.22
CA GLN A 363 -6.43 7.41 31.59
C GLN A 363 -6.45 6.41 32.75
N ASP A 364 -7.43 6.53 33.65
CA ASP A 364 -7.62 5.62 34.81
C ASP A 364 -6.35 5.37 35.63
N GLY A 365 -5.55 6.43 35.83
CA GLY A 365 -4.30 6.39 36.58
C GLY A 365 -3.18 5.57 35.91
N GLY A 366 -3.31 5.25 34.62
CA GLY A 366 -2.30 4.56 33.84
C GLY A 366 -2.04 5.21 32.49
N PHE A 367 -0.99 4.75 31.82
CA PHE A 367 -0.61 5.21 30.49
C PHE A 367 -0.92 4.17 29.42
N LEU A 368 -1.55 4.61 28.35
CA LEU A 368 -1.92 3.85 27.17
C LEU A 368 -1.00 4.27 26.01
N PRO A 369 0.14 3.56 25.78
CA PRO A 369 1.02 3.82 24.66
C PRO A 369 0.37 3.63 23.28
N GLY A 370 -0.73 2.88 23.20
CA GLY A 370 -1.28 2.38 21.93
C GLY A 370 -0.56 1.13 21.43
N ASP A 371 0.14 0.41 22.32
CA ASP A 371 0.78 -0.87 22.01
C ASP A 371 -0.20 -2.03 22.27
N LEU A 372 -0.12 -3.08 21.46
CA LEU A 372 -0.90 -4.30 21.59
C LEU A 372 -0.02 -5.40 22.20
N GLY A 373 -0.56 -6.08 23.19
CA GLY A 373 0.13 -7.17 23.86
C GLY A 373 -0.80 -8.27 24.33
N LEU A 374 -0.19 -9.38 24.75
CA LEU A 374 -0.84 -10.50 25.40
C LEU A 374 -0.07 -10.84 26.67
N LEU A 375 -0.75 -10.95 27.81
CA LEU A 375 -0.19 -11.46 29.06
C LEU A 375 -0.45 -12.96 29.11
N THR A 376 0.62 -13.74 29.19
CA THR A 376 0.54 -15.19 29.40
C THR A 376 0.00 -15.51 30.79
N ARG A 377 -0.34 -16.77 31.05
CA ARG A 377 -0.79 -17.21 32.39
C ARG A 377 0.32 -17.08 33.43
N GLU A 378 1.57 -17.17 32.99
CA GLU A 378 2.78 -17.09 33.79
C GLU A 378 3.32 -15.63 33.89
N GLY A 379 2.54 -14.66 33.41
CA GLY A 379 2.78 -13.22 33.61
C GLY A 379 3.82 -12.60 32.67
N GLN A 380 4.24 -13.30 31.61
CA GLN A 380 5.08 -12.68 30.57
C GLN A 380 4.22 -11.86 29.61
N LEU A 381 4.75 -10.72 29.18
CA LEU A 381 4.16 -9.90 28.13
C LEU A 381 4.73 -10.32 26.77
N VAL A 382 3.85 -10.68 25.85
CA VAL A 382 4.15 -10.92 24.43
C VAL A 382 3.71 -9.69 23.64
N PHE A 383 4.63 -9.12 22.86
CA PHE A 383 4.38 -7.90 22.10
C PHE A 383 3.82 -8.20 20.71
N TYR A 384 2.66 -7.63 20.38
CA TYR A 384 1.95 -7.84 19.11
C TYR A 384 2.03 -6.66 18.13
N GLY A 385 2.67 -5.56 18.54
CA GLY A 385 2.85 -4.37 17.71
C GLY A 385 2.10 -3.16 18.22
N ARG A 386 1.87 -2.19 17.33
CA ARG A 386 1.11 -0.96 17.61
C ARG A 386 -0.34 -1.17 17.19
N ALA A 387 -1.28 -0.66 17.97
CA ALA A 387 -2.70 -0.63 17.59
C ALA A 387 -2.92 0.15 16.29
N ASP A 388 -2.19 1.24 16.09
CA ASP A 388 -2.23 2.06 14.87
C ASP A 388 -1.66 1.33 13.64
N HIS A 389 -0.90 0.24 13.85
CA HIS A 389 -0.34 -0.60 12.78
C HIS A 389 -1.04 -1.95 12.66
N LEU A 390 -2.10 -2.17 13.45
CA LEU A 390 -2.94 -3.35 13.32
C LEU A 390 -3.59 -3.31 11.94
N LEU A 391 -3.23 -4.29 11.12
CA LEU A 391 -3.79 -4.45 9.80
C LEU A 391 -5.10 -5.24 9.93
N ILE A 392 -6.14 -4.82 9.22
CA ILE A 392 -7.36 -5.62 9.08
C ILE A 392 -7.53 -5.96 7.62
N MET A 393 -7.07 -7.16 7.23
CA MET A 393 -7.25 -7.68 5.88
C MET A 393 -8.34 -8.74 5.92
N ASN A 394 -9.39 -8.55 5.10
CA ASN A 394 -10.54 -9.48 5.02
C ASN A 394 -11.26 -9.73 6.36
N GLY A 395 -11.27 -8.76 7.27
CA GLY A 395 -11.90 -8.89 8.59
C GLY A 395 -11.07 -9.64 9.63
N ILE A 396 -9.82 -9.98 9.31
CA ILE A 396 -8.89 -10.65 10.22
C ILE A 396 -7.85 -9.63 10.69
N ASN A 397 -7.65 -9.58 12.01
CA ASN A 397 -6.55 -8.83 12.63
C ASN A 397 -5.22 -9.48 12.27
N ILE A 398 -4.39 -8.74 11.53
CA ILE A 398 -3.04 -9.12 11.15
C ILE A 398 -2.06 -8.28 11.95
N TYR A 399 -1.23 -8.97 12.71
CA TYR A 399 -0.21 -8.36 13.57
C TYR A 399 1.14 -8.41 12.82
N PRO A 400 1.71 -7.26 12.41
CA PRO A 400 2.99 -7.24 11.69
C PRO A 400 4.10 -8.03 12.40
N ALA A 401 4.14 -8.00 13.74
CA ALA A 401 5.13 -8.71 14.55
C ALA A 401 5.09 -10.24 14.37
N GLU A 402 3.91 -10.83 14.14
CA GLU A 402 3.73 -12.27 13.93
C GLU A 402 4.41 -12.71 12.62
N ILE A 403 4.26 -11.90 11.56
CA ILE A 403 4.92 -12.12 10.27
C ILE A 403 6.43 -11.89 10.39
N GLU A 404 6.86 -10.79 11.00
CA GLU A 404 8.28 -10.45 11.17
C GLU A 404 9.04 -11.55 11.94
N GLN A 405 8.45 -12.07 13.02
CA GLN A 405 9.07 -13.15 13.82
C GLN A 405 9.22 -14.43 13.01
N LEU A 406 8.18 -14.84 12.28
CA LEU A 406 8.25 -16.03 11.44
C LEU A 406 9.32 -15.87 10.34
N MET A 407 9.29 -14.74 9.63
CA MET A 407 10.18 -14.51 8.50
C MET A 407 11.64 -14.39 8.93
N ALA A 408 11.89 -13.78 10.09
CA ALA A 408 13.23 -13.69 10.63
C ALA A 408 13.80 -15.08 11.02
N ALA A 409 12.95 -16.04 11.41
CA ALA A 409 13.38 -17.40 11.72
C ALA A 409 13.82 -18.21 10.48
N HIS A 410 13.57 -17.72 9.27
CA HIS A 410 13.94 -18.42 8.04
C HIS A 410 15.46 -18.33 7.78
N PRO A 411 16.17 -19.45 7.50
CA PRO A 411 17.64 -19.46 7.41
C PRO A 411 18.27 -18.50 6.39
N ALA A 412 17.53 -18.17 5.33
CA ALA A 412 17.99 -17.26 4.27
C ALA A 412 17.85 -15.76 4.62
N VAL A 413 17.05 -15.41 5.63
CA VAL A 413 16.68 -14.02 5.95
C VAL A 413 17.69 -13.40 6.93
N ALA A 414 18.07 -12.15 6.68
CA ALA A 414 19.02 -11.39 7.51
C ALA A 414 18.33 -10.30 8.34
N ASP A 415 17.50 -9.45 7.73
CA ASP A 415 16.66 -8.44 8.40
C ASP A 415 15.25 -8.45 7.78
N VAL A 416 14.23 -8.07 8.54
CA VAL A 416 12.84 -8.05 8.09
C VAL A 416 12.04 -6.92 8.75
N ALA A 417 11.10 -6.36 7.98
CA ALA A 417 10.11 -5.40 8.44
C ALA A 417 8.80 -5.58 7.68
N VAL A 418 7.69 -5.51 8.39
CA VAL A 418 6.35 -5.56 7.81
C VAL A 418 5.70 -4.19 7.93
N VAL A 419 5.29 -3.68 6.78
CA VAL A 419 4.63 -2.38 6.68
C VAL A 419 3.26 -2.53 6.04
N PRO A 420 2.27 -1.74 6.49
CA PRO A 420 1.01 -1.62 5.80
C PRO A 420 1.26 -0.91 4.46
N VAL A 421 0.86 -1.54 3.36
CA VAL A 421 0.79 -0.87 2.06
C VAL A 421 -0.66 -0.76 1.67
N ARG A 422 -1.07 0.44 1.24
CA ARG A 422 -2.44 0.64 0.76
C ARG A 422 -2.72 -0.30 -0.41
N HIS A 423 -3.72 -1.13 -0.23
CA HIS A 423 -4.18 -2.09 -1.21
C HIS A 423 -5.61 -1.79 -1.58
N ARG A 424 -5.85 -1.67 -2.89
CA ARG A 424 -7.12 -1.16 -3.40
C ARG A 424 -8.35 -1.99 -2.99
N VAL A 425 -8.18 -3.28 -2.69
CA VAL A 425 -9.27 -4.19 -2.27
C VAL A 425 -9.31 -4.43 -0.76
N HIS A 426 -8.15 -4.47 -0.11
CA HIS A 426 -8.03 -4.87 1.30
C HIS A 426 -7.84 -3.67 2.24
N GLN A 427 -7.93 -2.45 1.71
CA GLN A 427 -7.54 -1.19 2.35
C GLN A 427 -6.05 -1.13 2.62
N ASP A 428 -5.54 -1.97 3.52
CA ASP A 428 -4.12 -2.15 3.80
C ASP A 428 -3.75 -3.64 3.74
N ILE A 429 -2.59 -3.96 3.16
CA ILE A 429 -2.02 -5.31 3.15
C ILE A 429 -0.69 -5.34 3.91
N PRO A 430 -0.35 -6.46 4.56
CA PRO A 430 0.98 -6.68 5.10
C PRO A 430 1.99 -6.91 3.97
N VAL A 431 2.90 -5.98 3.72
CA VAL A 431 4.07 -6.19 2.85
C VAL A 431 5.29 -6.41 3.72
N CYS A 432 5.93 -7.56 3.53
CA CYS A 432 7.13 -7.98 4.24
C CYS A 432 8.37 -7.64 3.40
N ALA A 433 9.10 -6.59 3.77
CA ALA A 433 10.40 -6.29 3.18
C ALA A 433 11.49 -6.98 4.00
N LEU A 434 12.44 -7.64 3.33
CA LEU A 434 13.53 -8.36 3.99
C LEU A 434 14.84 -8.28 3.22
N THR A 435 15.96 -8.57 3.89
CA THR A 435 17.28 -8.75 3.26
C THR A 435 17.71 -10.21 3.36
N LEU A 436 18.56 -10.67 2.45
CA LEU A 436 19.13 -12.02 2.50
C LEU A 436 20.49 -12.02 3.21
N ARG A 437 20.84 -13.17 3.80
CA ARG A 437 22.19 -13.39 4.33
C ARG A 437 23.22 -13.51 3.22
N ALA A 438 24.46 -13.15 3.54
CA ALA A 438 25.59 -13.37 2.64
C ALA A 438 25.70 -14.87 2.26
N GLY A 439 25.72 -15.16 0.96
CA GLY A 439 25.80 -16.52 0.42
C GLY A 439 24.48 -17.30 0.42
N ALA A 440 23.39 -16.78 0.99
CA ALA A 440 22.08 -17.42 0.93
C ALA A 440 21.34 -17.06 -0.36
N THR A 441 20.64 -18.03 -0.94
CA THR A 441 19.76 -17.83 -2.09
C THR A 441 18.32 -18.21 -1.70
N ALA A 442 17.39 -17.27 -1.85
CA ALA A 442 15.97 -17.50 -1.69
C ALA A 442 15.21 -16.52 -2.59
N SER A 443 14.14 -16.99 -3.24
CA SER A 443 13.26 -16.11 -4.01
C SER A 443 12.20 -15.49 -3.10
N GLU A 444 11.74 -14.28 -3.44
CA GLU A 444 10.61 -13.62 -2.76
C GLU A 444 9.38 -14.55 -2.70
N GLN A 445 9.16 -15.34 -3.76
CA GLN A 445 8.06 -16.29 -3.86
C GLN A 445 8.19 -17.45 -2.86
N ALA A 446 9.37 -18.07 -2.73
CA ALA A 446 9.59 -19.16 -1.78
C ALA A 446 9.42 -18.69 -0.32
N LEU A 447 9.85 -17.48 -0.02
CA LEU A 447 9.69 -16.84 1.29
C LEU A 447 8.23 -16.50 1.59
N LEU A 448 7.47 -16.04 0.59
CA LEU A 448 6.03 -15.80 0.71
C LEU A 448 5.25 -17.10 0.94
N GLU A 449 5.63 -18.19 0.27
CA GLU A 449 5.04 -19.52 0.46
C GLU A 449 5.32 -20.07 1.86
N HIS A 450 6.56 -19.95 2.34
CA HIS A 450 6.94 -20.31 3.72
C HIS A 450 6.04 -19.59 4.74
N ALA A 451 5.86 -18.27 4.56
CA ALA A 451 5.04 -17.46 5.43
C ALA A 451 3.56 -17.87 5.38
N SER A 452 3.03 -18.06 4.18
CA SER A 452 1.62 -18.39 3.93
C SER A 452 1.26 -19.78 4.47
N HIS A 453 2.17 -20.75 4.39
CA HIS A 453 1.96 -22.10 4.92
C HIS A 453 1.83 -22.13 6.44
N ARG A 454 2.58 -21.27 7.16
CA ARG A 454 2.60 -21.24 8.64
C ARG A 454 1.55 -20.32 9.23
N LEU A 455 1.27 -19.18 8.60
CA LEU A 455 0.33 -18.15 9.10
C LEU A 455 -1.03 -18.16 8.41
N GLY A 456 -1.20 -18.92 7.33
CA GLY A 456 -2.43 -18.97 6.56
C GLY A 456 -2.89 -17.57 6.12
N ALA A 457 -4.15 -17.24 6.43
CA ALA A 457 -4.76 -15.95 6.09
C ALA A 457 -4.17 -14.74 6.84
N ARG A 458 -3.33 -14.95 7.87
CA ARG A 458 -2.60 -13.90 8.61
C ARG A 458 -1.20 -13.63 8.05
N GLY A 459 -0.77 -14.37 7.02
CA GLY A 459 0.53 -14.20 6.39
C GLY A 459 0.70 -12.88 5.61
N PRO A 460 1.93 -12.55 5.19
CA PRO A 460 2.19 -11.40 4.35
C PRO A 460 1.51 -11.56 2.99
N TYR A 461 1.07 -10.45 2.41
CA TYR A 461 0.48 -10.41 1.07
C TYR A 461 1.56 -10.39 -0.02
N ARG A 462 2.72 -9.79 0.30
CA ARG A 462 3.92 -9.75 -0.53
C ARG A 462 5.16 -9.89 0.36
N VAL A 463 6.17 -10.56 -0.15
CA VAL A 463 7.54 -10.51 0.36
C VAL A 463 8.39 -9.79 -0.68
N LEU A 464 9.25 -8.87 -0.25
CA LEU A 464 10.18 -8.14 -1.11
C LEU A 464 11.59 -8.28 -0.55
N ILE A 465 12.54 -8.71 -1.37
CA ILE A 465 13.96 -8.69 -1.03
C ILE A 465 14.46 -7.28 -1.38
N VAL A 466 14.91 -6.55 -0.37
CA VAL A 466 15.49 -5.21 -0.49
C VAL A 466 16.99 -5.25 -0.21
N GLU A 467 17.73 -4.26 -0.68
CA GLU A 467 19.17 -4.15 -0.38
C GLU A 467 19.41 -3.83 1.10
N ALA A 468 18.59 -2.96 1.68
CA ALA A 468 18.65 -2.60 3.09
C ALA A 468 17.27 -2.17 3.60
N ILE A 469 17.01 -2.42 4.88
CA ILE A 469 15.86 -1.87 5.59
C ILE A 469 16.29 -0.54 6.22
N PRO A 470 15.70 0.60 5.82
CA PRO A 470 16.12 1.90 6.31
C PRO A 470 15.73 2.04 7.78
N ARG A 471 16.76 2.23 8.60
CA ARG A 471 16.64 2.43 10.04
C ARG A 471 17.35 3.72 10.41
N ASN A 472 16.85 4.44 11.42
CA ASN A 472 17.52 5.61 11.94
C ASN A 472 18.81 5.17 12.69
N PRO A 473 19.67 6.10 13.14
CA PRO A 473 20.89 5.77 13.88
C PRO A 473 20.66 4.95 15.18
N GLU A 474 19.42 4.92 15.71
CA GLU A 474 19.04 4.11 16.88
C GLU A 474 18.64 2.68 16.48
N GLY A 475 18.54 2.36 15.19
CA GLY A 475 18.05 1.08 14.68
C GLY A 475 16.52 0.99 14.54
N LYS A 476 15.79 2.08 14.78
CA LYS A 476 14.33 2.14 14.59
C LYS A 476 13.99 2.22 13.10
N LEU A 477 13.00 1.44 12.69
CA LEU A 477 12.51 1.41 11.31
C LEU A 477 12.03 2.80 10.84
N MET A 478 12.61 3.32 9.77
CA MET A 478 12.14 4.53 9.09
C MET A 478 11.05 4.18 8.09
N ARG A 479 9.83 3.95 8.59
CA ARG A 479 8.70 3.42 7.79
C ARG A 479 8.40 4.21 6.51
N ALA A 480 8.42 5.54 6.57
CA ALA A 480 8.18 6.37 5.38
C ALA A 480 9.26 6.16 4.31
N GLU A 481 10.51 6.01 4.73
CA GLU A 481 11.62 5.75 3.83
C GLU A 481 11.58 4.31 3.29
N LEU A 482 11.22 3.32 4.12
CA LEU A 482 11.00 1.95 3.67
C LEU A 482 9.86 1.91 2.64
N LEU A 483 8.73 2.57 2.92
CA LEU A 483 7.59 2.68 2.00
C LEU A 483 7.98 3.37 0.69
N ARG A 484 8.87 4.37 0.72
CA ARG A 484 9.40 5.02 -0.48
C ARG A 484 10.33 4.08 -1.28
N LEU A 485 11.20 3.35 -0.58
CA LEU A 485 12.16 2.41 -1.15
C LEU A 485 11.45 1.24 -1.84
N ILE A 486 10.50 0.61 -1.14
CA ILE A 486 9.70 -0.46 -1.72
C ILE A 486 8.66 0.09 -2.70
N GLY A 487 8.24 1.35 -2.57
CA GLY A 487 7.30 2.02 -3.47
C GLY A 487 7.77 2.00 -4.92
N ALA A 488 9.08 2.19 -5.18
CA ALA A 488 9.66 2.10 -6.51
C ALA A 488 9.72 0.66 -7.04
N ARG A 489 9.97 -0.34 -6.19
CA ARG A 489 10.01 -1.78 -6.57
C ARG A 489 8.63 -2.43 -6.69
N LEU A 490 7.64 -1.92 -5.97
CA LEU A 490 6.22 -2.20 -6.18
C LEU A 490 5.73 -1.65 -7.53
N LEU A 491 6.54 -0.83 -8.23
CA LEU A 491 6.25 -0.15 -9.49
C LEU A 491 7.27 -0.43 -10.62
N ALA A 492 8.30 -1.26 -10.43
CA ALA A 492 9.40 -1.42 -11.41
C ALA A 492 9.28 -2.69 -12.28
N PRO A 493 9.36 -2.58 -13.63
CA PRO A 493 9.61 -3.69 -14.55
C PRO A 493 11.11 -3.87 -14.86
N GLY A 494 11.62 -5.10 -14.63
CA GLY A 494 12.66 -5.77 -15.46
C GLY A 494 14.15 -5.59 -15.13
N ALA A 495 14.91 -6.69 -15.18
CA ALA A 495 16.35 -6.69 -15.51
C ALA A 495 16.71 -7.97 -16.29
N LEU A 496 17.26 -7.77 -17.49
CA LEU A 496 18.21 -8.56 -18.31
C LEU A 496 17.81 -8.58 -19.80
N ALA A 497 18.54 -7.80 -20.60
CA ALA A 497 18.80 -7.99 -22.04
C ALA A 497 20.30 -8.30 -22.18
N ASP A 498 20.78 -9.13 -23.12
CA ASP A 498 21.19 -8.82 -24.52
C ASP A 498 21.85 -10.13 -25.11
N PRO A 499 22.41 -10.26 -26.35
CA PRO A 499 22.20 -9.62 -27.66
C PRO A 499 22.00 -10.64 -28.84
N GLN A 500 21.80 -10.09 -30.05
CA GLN A 500 22.00 -10.67 -31.40
C GLN A 500 20.79 -11.17 -32.24
N ASP A 501 20.64 -10.44 -33.35
CA ASP A 501 20.41 -10.85 -34.73
C ASP A 501 19.00 -11.05 -35.35
N GLN A 502 18.89 -10.30 -36.45
CA GLN A 502 18.25 -10.50 -37.76
C GLN A 502 16.72 -10.31 -37.91
N GLN A 503 16.41 -9.42 -38.88
CA GLN A 503 15.10 -9.05 -39.41
C GLN A 503 14.52 -10.17 -40.30
N PRO A 504 13.23 -10.08 -40.70
CA PRO A 504 12.85 -9.29 -41.89
C PRO A 504 11.64 -8.36 -41.66
N GLU A 505 11.57 -7.26 -42.43
CA GLU A 505 10.37 -6.41 -42.57
C GLU A 505 9.25 -7.10 -43.39
N PRO A 506 7.96 -6.67 -43.31
CA PRO A 506 7.47 -5.60 -44.21
C PRO A 506 6.22 -4.76 -43.75
N ALA A 507 5.98 -3.71 -44.56
CA ALA A 507 4.72 -3.01 -44.93
C ALA A 507 4.16 -1.86 -44.06
N ALA A 508 3.98 -0.71 -44.74
CA ALA A 508 3.44 0.55 -44.25
C ALA A 508 2.00 0.44 -43.73
N GLY A 509 1.73 1.16 -42.63
CA GLY A 509 0.41 1.71 -42.32
C GLY A 509 -0.52 0.93 -41.38
N GLN A 510 -0.08 -0.17 -40.75
CA GLN A 510 -0.93 -0.87 -39.77
C GLN A 510 -0.75 -0.35 -38.35
N ARG A 511 -1.83 0.33 -37.89
CA ARG A 511 -2.14 0.76 -36.54
C ARG A 511 -2.02 -0.43 -35.59
N GLN A 512 -0.99 -0.44 -34.77
CA GLN A 512 -0.73 -1.51 -33.81
C GLN A 512 -0.22 -0.91 -32.50
N GLN A 513 -0.82 -1.33 -31.39
CA GLN A 513 -0.22 -1.31 -30.08
C GLN A 513 1.21 -1.84 -30.19
N ARG A 514 2.14 -1.24 -29.45
CA ARG A 514 3.54 -1.64 -29.45
C ARG A 514 3.66 -3.14 -29.18
N LEU A 515 4.62 -3.82 -29.80
CA LEU A 515 4.74 -5.28 -29.67
C LEU A 515 5.79 -5.63 -28.60
N GLN A 516 5.39 -6.40 -27.59
CA GLN A 516 6.34 -7.08 -26.72
C GLN A 516 6.79 -8.38 -27.38
N ARG A 517 8.10 -8.52 -27.57
CA ARG A 517 8.72 -9.69 -28.20
C ARG A 517 9.17 -10.69 -27.13
N PHE A 518 8.95 -11.98 -27.39
CA PHE A 518 9.32 -13.09 -26.51
C PHE A 518 10.07 -14.16 -27.31
N ALA A 519 11.12 -14.71 -26.71
CA ALA A 519 11.67 -15.99 -27.14
C ALA A 519 10.88 -17.10 -26.41
N GLN A 520 10.33 -18.05 -27.17
CA GLN A 520 9.47 -19.09 -26.64
C GLN A 520 9.92 -20.46 -27.15
N ALA A 521 10.30 -21.32 -26.20
CA ALA A 521 10.53 -22.73 -26.43
C ALA A 521 9.23 -23.52 -26.22
N PHE A 522 8.93 -24.50 -27.07
CA PHE A 522 7.76 -25.37 -26.91
C PHE A 522 7.98 -26.76 -27.52
N THR A 523 7.20 -27.73 -27.08
CA THR A 523 7.17 -29.08 -27.65
C THR A 523 5.91 -29.25 -28.48
N LEU A 524 6.04 -29.82 -29.68
CA LEU A 524 4.88 -30.13 -30.52
C LEU A 524 4.28 -31.47 -30.09
N PRO A 525 2.97 -31.57 -29.79
CA PRO A 525 2.33 -32.85 -29.49
C PRO A 525 2.43 -33.83 -30.67
N GLN A 526 2.50 -35.14 -30.38
CA GLN A 526 2.67 -36.17 -31.42
C GLN A 526 1.43 -36.34 -32.32
N ALA A 527 0.25 -36.04 -31.79
CA ALA A 527 -1.01 -35.99 -32.54
C ALA A 527 -1.76 -34.70 -32.17
N ILE A 528 -2.26 -33.96 -33.17
CA ILE A 528 -2.94 -32.68 -32.96
C ILE A 528 -4.32 -32.73 -33.63
N ASP A 529 -5.39 -32.78 -32.83
CA ASP A 529 -6.76 -32.57 -33.31
C ASP A 529 -7.07 -31.06 -33.34
N LEU A 530 -6.65 -30.38 -34.42
CA LEU A 530 -6.91 -28.96 -34.62
C LEU A 530 -8.43 -28.63 -34.61
N PRO A 531 -9.32 -29.41 -35.26
CA PRO A 531 -10.76 -29.18 -35.16
C PRO A 531 -11.32 -29.19 -33.73
N ALA A 532 -10.84 -30.07 -32.86
CA ALA A 532 -11.26 -30.09 -31.45
C ALA A 532 -10.78 -28.84 -30.70
N LEU A 533 -9.52 -28.45 -30.91
CA LEU A 533 -8.96 -27.23 -30.34
C LEU A 533 -9.70 -25.98 -30.82
N ASP A 534 -10.08 -25.92 -32.09
CA ASP A 534 -10.83 -24.79 -32.68
C ASP A 534 -12.25 -24.72 -32.15
N ARG A 535 -12.95 -25.84 -31.94
CA ARG A 535 -14.26 -25.86 -31.26
C ARG A 535 -14.19 -25.32 -29.84
N TRP A 536 -13.18 -25.73 -29.08
CA TRP A 536 -13.00 -25.26 -27.70
C TRP A 536 -12.63 -23.78 -27.64
N LEU A 537 -11.69 -23.34 -28.47
CA LEU A 537 -11.33 -21.93 -28.60
C LEU A 537 -12.52 -21.10 -29.06
N SER A 538 -13.32 -21.55 -30.02
CA SER A 538 -14.51 -20.82 -30.48
C SER A 538 -15.48 -20.50 -29.33
N LEU A 539 -15.71 -21.45 -28.42
CA LEU A 539 -16.54 -21.24 -27.23
C LEU A 539 -15.90 -20.25 -26.24
N LEU A 540 -14.59 -20.35 -26.02
CA LEU A 540 -13.85 -19.47 -25.09
C LEU A 540 -13.72 -18.04 -25.62
N LEU A 541 -13.47 -17.90 -26.92
CA LEU A 541 -13.22 -16.66 -27.66
C LEU A 541 -14.50 -15.96 -28.11
N GLN A 542 -15.63 -16.69 -28.18
CA GLN A 542 -16.88 -16.27 -28.83
C GLN A 542 -16.67 -15.86 -30.29
N THR A 543 -15.82 -16.61 -31.00
CA THR A 543 -15.45 -16.37 -32.41
C THR A 543 -15.76 -17.65 -33.21
N PRO A 544 -16.25 -17.56 -34.46
CA PRO A 544 -16.42 -18.73 -35.32
C PRO A 544 -15.09 -19.47 -35.53
N ALA A 545 -15.12 -20.80 -35.54
CA ALA A 545 -13.93 -21.65 -35.73
C ALA A 545 -13.18 -21.32 -37.03
N GLU A 546 -13.93 -20.96 -38.07
CA GLU A 546 -13.45 -20.59 -39.41
C GLU A 546 -12.60 -19.30 -39.42
N ALA A 547 -12.59 -18.52 -38.34
CA ALA A 547 -11.81 -17.29 -38.21
C ALA A 547 -10.55 -17.46 -37.35
N ILE A 548 -10.16 -18.70 -37.01
CA ILE A 548 -9.01 -19.03 -36.16
C ILE A 548 -7.72 -19.27 -36.97
N ASP A 549 -7.78 -19.37 -38.30
CA ASP A 549 -6.60 -19.63 -39.13
C ASP A 549 -5.55 -18.50 -39.09
N PRO A 550 -4.24 -18.85 -39.16
CA PRO A 550 -3.15 -17.88 -39.13
C PRO A 550 -3.14 -16.99 -40.37
N ALA A 551 -2.84 -15.69 -40.19
CA ALA A 551 -2.68 -14.77 -41.31
C ALA A 551 -1.50 -15.20 -42.21
N PRO A 552 -1.62 -15.14 -43.54
CA PRO A 552 -0.56 -15.54 -44.47
C PRO A 552 0.65 -14.60 -44.35
N GLY A 553 1.87 -15.13 -44.18
CA GLY A 553 3.10 -14.31 -44.22
C GLY A 553 4.39 -14.85 -43.58
N CYS A 554 4.38 -15.97 -42.85
CA CYS A 554 5.61 -16.51 -42.25
C CYS A 554 6.32 -17.54 -43.17
N SER A 555 7.04 -17.09 -44.22
CA SER A 555 8.24 -17.75 -44.79
C SER A 555 8.46 -17.37 -46.28
N GLN A 556 9.72 -17.20 -46.68
CA GLN A 556 10.16 -17.03 -48.09
C GLN A 556 10.28 -18.37 -48.86
N ALA A 557 9.98 -19.51 -48.23
CA ALA A 557 9.91 -20.85 -48.83
C ALA A 557 8.73 -21.67 -48.25
N PRO A 558 8.11 -22.60 -49.00
CA PRO A 558 6.98 -23.38 -48.49
C PRO A 558 7.42 -24.19 -47.24
N PRO A 559 6.73 -24.05 -46.10
CA PRO A 559 7.10 -24.76 -44.87
C PRO A 559 7.01 -26.27 -45.08
N SER A 560 7.86 -27.04 -44.40
CA SER A 560 7.67 -28.49 -44.34
C SER A 560 6.37 -28.82 -43.59
N ALA A 561 5.79 -30.01 -43.81
CA ALA A 561 4.54 -30.42 -43.14
C ALA A 561 4.63 -30.36 -41.60
N GLN A 562 5.82 -30.61 -41.02
CA GLN A 562 6.05 -30.46 -39.58
C GLN A 562 6.12 -28.99 -39.13
N GLN A 563 6.72 -28.10 -39.93
CA GLN A 563 6.76 -26.66 -39.64
C GLN A 563 5.37 -26.03 -39.73
N GLU A 564 4.55 -26.47 -40.70
CA GLU A 564 3.17 -26.03 -40.82
C GLU A 564 2.32 -26.44 -39.61
N ALA A 565 2.44 -27.69 -39.16
CA ALA A 565 1.78 -28.15 -37.93
C ALA A 565 2.22 -27.35 -36.68
N ALA A 566 3.52 -27.03 -36.55
CA ALA A 566 4.05 -26.23 -35.46
C ALA A 566 3.53 -24.78 -35.48
N LEU A 567 3.44 -24.16 -36.66
CA LEU A 567 2.86 -22.82 -36.83
C LEU A 567 1.38 -22.80 -36.42
N GLN A 568 0.60 -23.76 -36.91
CA GLN A 568 -0.84 -23.85 -36.65
C GLN A 568 -1.14 -24.03 -35.16
N TRP A 569 -0.37 -24.87 -34.46
CA TRP A 569 -0.52 -25.08 -33.03
C TRP A 569 -0.08 -23.87 -32.20
N LEU A 570 1.09 -23.29 -32.50
CA LEU A 570 1.61 -22.12 -31.78
C LEU A 570 0.69 -20.90 -31.94
N TRP A 571 0.11 -20.70 -33.11
CA TRP A 571 -0.85 -19.64 -33.36
C TRP A 571 -2.06 -19.70 -32.41
N ARG A 572 -2.64 -20.90 -32.24
CA ARG A 572 -3.79 -21.14 -31.35
C ARG A 572 -3.42 -20.92 -29.88
N ALA A 573 -2.22 -21.33 -29.48
CA ALA A 573 -1.70 -21.03 -28.14
C ALA A 573 -1.52 -19.51 -27.92
N LEU A 574 -1.05 -18.76 -28.92
CA LEU A 574 -0.93 -17.30 -28.83
C LEU A 574 -2.29 -16.61 -28.76
N LEU A 575 -3.29 -17.09 -29.49
CA LEU A 575 -4.67 -16.59 -29.40
C LEU A 575 -5.24 -16.82 -27.99
N LEU A 576 -5.02 -18.00 -27.42
CA LEU A 576 -5.42 -18.29 -26.05
C LEU A 576 -4.66 -17.41 -25.03
N ALA A 577 -3.36 -17.19 -25.20
CA ALA A 577 -2.58 -16.32 -24.33
C ALA A 577 -3.14 -14.89 -24.31
N ARG A 578 -3.44 -14.32 -25.48
CA ARG A 578 -4.13 -13.02 -25.61
C ARG A 578 -5.45 -12.99 -24.84
N GLN A 579 -6.17 -14.11 -24.81
CA GLN A 579 -7.50 -14.17 -24.23
C GLN A 579 -7.50 -14.42 -22.73
N LEU A 580 -6.50 -15.14 -22.21
CA LEU A 580 -6.19 -15.17 -20.79
C LEU A 580 -5.82 -13.76 -20.28
N LEU A 581 -5.04 -13.00 -21.04
CA LEU A 581 -4.71 -11.59 -20.72
C LEU A 581 -5.98 -10.71 -20.72
N GLN A 582 -6.83 -10.80 -21.75
CA GLN A 582 -8.09 -10.05 -21.82
C GLN A 582 -9.08 -10.44 -20.72
N ALA A 583 -9.24 -11.73 -20.43
CA ALA A 583 -10.06 -12.22 -19.32
C ALA A 583 -9.53 -11.70 -17.96
N SER A 584 -8.22 -11.44 -17.89
CA SER A 584 -7.55 -10.80 -16.76
C SER A 584 -7.60 -9.26 -16.78
N ARG A 585 -8.43 -8.68 -17.68
CA ARG A 585 -8.66 -7.24 -17.90
C ARG A 585 -7.46 -6.48 -18.46
N ILE A 586 -6.53 -7.18 -19.11
CA ILE A 586 -5.39 -6.57 -19.77
C ILE A 586 -5.77 -6.28 -21.24
N PRO A 587 -5.73 -5.01 -21.70
CA PRO A 587 -6.24 -4.61 -23.01
C PRO A 587 -5.27 -4.92 -24.17
N VAL A 588 -4.97 -6.20 -24.38
CA VAL A 588 -4.16 -6.72 -25.51
C VAL A 588 -5.08 -7.00 -26.70
N PHE A 589 -5.30 -6.03 -27.58
CA PHE A 589 -6.31 -6.13 -28.64
C PHE A 589 -5.76 -6.49 -30.00
N ASP A 590 -4.51 -6.16 -30.32
CA ASP A 590 -3.96 -6.59 -31.61
C ASP A 590 -3.68 -8.10 -31.64
N PRO A 591 -3.77 -8.72 -32.84
CA PRO A 591 -3.45 -10.12 -32.99
C PRO A 591 -1.99 -10.39 -32.59
N PRO A 592 -1.70 -11.57 -32.03
CA PRO A 592 -0.33 -12.00 -31.80
C PRO A 592 0.44 -12.10 -33.13
N GLN A 593 1.77 -12.12 -33.06
CA GLN A 593 2.63 -12.30 -34.23
C GLN A 593 3.63 -13.44 -34.00
N ILE A 594 3.87 -14.26 -35.03
CA ILE A 594 5.01 -15.18 -35.07
C ILE A 594 6.08 -14.50 -35.91
N LEU A 595 7.16 -14.05 -35.26
CA LEU A 595 8.22 -13.27 -35.91
C LEU A 595 9.27 -14.18 -36.56
N ALA A 596 9.57 -15.32 -35.93
CA ALA A 596 10.45 -16.34 -36.46
C ALA A 596 10.12 -17.70 -35.84
N LEU A 597 10.33 -18.79 -36.60
CA LEU A 597 10.21 -20.17 -36.13
C LEU A 597 11.43 -20.97 -36.62
N GLY A 598 12.23 -21.46 -35.68
CA GLY A 598 13.34 -22.39 -35.95
C GLY A 598 12.87 -23.84 -36.03
N GLY A 599 13.70 -24.74 -36.53
CA GLY A 599 13.45 -26.19 -36.47
C GLY A 599 13.55 -26.74 -35.04
N PRO A 600 13.09 -27.97 -34.79
CA PRO A 600 13.25 -28.61 -33.50
C PRO A 600 14.74 -28.86 -33.21
N ASP A 601 15.15 -28.57 -31.98
CA ASP A 601 16.49 -28.87 -31.50
C ASP A 601 16.74 -30.39 -31.59
N PRO A 602 17.81 -30.85 -32.27
CA PRO A 602 18.06 -32.28 -32.50
C PRO A 602 18.27 -33.10 -31.23
N ALA A 603 18.70 -32.48 -30.12
CA ALA A 603 18.99 -33.15 -28.85
C ALA A 603 17.77 -33.17 -27.92
N THR A 604 16.94 -32.13 -27.94
CA THR A 604 15.81 -31.97 -27.01
C THR A 604 14.44 -32.12 -27.66
N GLY A 605 14.35 -32.06 -28.99
CA GLY A 605 13.09 -32.06 -29.75
C GLY A 605 12.27 -30.78 -29.60
N GLN A 606 12.76 -29.75 -28.89
CA GLN A 606 12.04 -28.52 -28.64
C GLN A 606 12.15 -27.54 -29.80
N TRP A 607 11.03 -26.91 -30.14
CA TRP A 607 10.95 -25.83 -31.11
C TRP A 607 11.29 -24.50 -30.46
N GLN A 608 11.97 -23.63 -31.20
CA GLN A 608 12.27 -22.26 -30.79
C GLN A 608 11.54 -21.27 -31.68
N ALA A 609 10.71 -20.42 -31.07
CA ALA A 609 10.00 -19.36 -31.78
C ALA A 609 10.28 -17.99 -31.17
N ARG A 610 10.29 -16.97 -32.02
CA ARG A 610 10.18 -15.57 -31.60
C ARG A 610 8.75 -15.13 -31.87
N VAL A 611 8.05 -14.72 -30.83
CA VAL A 611 6.64 -14.35 -30.90
C VAL A 611 6.45 -12.93 -30.37
N GLY A 612 5.33 -12.31 -30.73
CA GLY A 612 4.96 -10.98 -30.31
C GLY A 612 3.54 -10.92 -29.76
N LEU A 613 3.36 -10.22 -28.64
CA LEU A 613 2.04 -9.87 -28.07
C LEU A 613 1.94 -8.35 -27.92
N ALA A 614 0.74 -7.79 -28.11
CA ALA A 614 0.53 -6.36 -27.93
C ALA A 614 0.84 -5.92 -26.49
N LEU A 615 1.73 -4.95 -26.35
CA LEU A 615 2.23 -4.40 -25.11
C LEU A 615 1.32 -3.27 -24.63
N VAL A 616 0.85 -3.43 -23.41
CA VAL A 616 0.27 -2.36 -22.61
C VAL A 616 1.36 -1.84 -21.68
N GLN A 617 1.74 -0.57 -21.87
CA GLN A 617 2.82 0.08 -21.11
C GLN A 617 2.55 0.04 -19.60
N GLN A 618 3.61 0.05 -18.79
CA GLN A 618 3.58 0.03 -17.31
C GLN A 618 3.02 -1.25 -16.66
N LEU A 619 2.68 -2.28 -17.42
CA LEU A 619 2.38 -3.61 -16.88
C LEU A 619 3.63 -4.50 -16.82
N PRO A 620 3.79 -5.34 -15.78
CA PRO A 620 4.91 -6.28 -15.69
C PRO A 620 4.91 -7.28 -16.85
N LEU A 621 6.07 -7.43 -17.52
CA LEU A 621 6.24 -8.36 -18.64
C LEU A 621 6.04 -9.83 -18.25
N ALA A 622 6.29 -10.17 -16.98
CA ALA A 622 6.09 -11.52 -16.44
C ALA A 622 4.65 -12.04 -16.65
N LEU A 623 3.65 -11.15 -16.71
CA LEU A 623 2.25 -11.52 -16.93
C LEU A 623 2.00 -12.10 -18.31
N TYR A 624 2.67 -11.55 -19.32
CA TYR A 624 2.59 -12.04 -20.68
C TYR A 624 3.25 -13.41 -20.79
N GLY A 625 4.39 -13.61 -20.13
CA GLY A 625 5.06 -14.90 -20.07
C GLY A 625 4.24 -15.97 -19.33
N GLU A 626 3.58 -15.60 -18.23
CA GLU A 626 2.69 -16.50 -17.49
C GLU A 626 1.47 -16.90 -18.33
N ALA A 627 0.82 -15.94 -18.99
CA ALA A 627 -0.30 -16.21 -19.88
C ALA A 627 0.11 -17.09 -21.07
N LEU A 628 1.28 -16.85 -21.66
CA LEU A 628 1.83 -17.64 -22.76
C LEU A 628 2.14 -19.08 -22.34
N THR A 629 2.80 -19.25 -21.19
CA THR A 629 3.13 -20.58 -20.63
C THR A 629 1.86 -21.36 -20.31
N ALA A 630 0.87 -20.72 -19.69
CA ALA A 630 -0.41 -21.35 -19.39
C ALA A 630 -1.16 -21.74 -20.67
N ALA A 631 -1.16 -20.88 -21.69
CA ALA A 631 -1.82 -21.16 -22.94
C ALA A 631 -1.21 -22.35 -23.68
N LEU A 632 0.12 -22.46 -23.73
CA LEU A 632 0.82 -23.60 -24.33
C LEU A 632 0.42 -24.92 -23.66
N ARG A 633 0.41 -24.96 -22.32
CA ARG A 633 0.00 -26.16 -21.55
C ARG A 633 -1.47 -26.53 -21.74
N LEU A 634 -2.36 -25.53 -21.77
CA LEU A 634 -3.78 -25.76 -22.00
C LEU A 634 -4.04 -26.29 -23.41
N CYS A 635 -3.37 -25.73 -24.43
CA CYS A 635 -3.46 -26.20 -25.81
C CYS A 635 -2.90 -27.62 -25.99
N GLU A 636 -1.80 -27.95 -25.30
CA GLU A 636 -1.24 -29.32 -25.27
C GLU A 636 -2.28 -30.31 -24.70
N ARG A 637 -2.84 -30.02 -23.52
CA ARG A 637 -3.84 -30.89 -22.88
C ARG A 637 -5.11 -31.08 -23.70
N VAL A 638 -5.57 -30.03 -24.39
CA VAL A 638 -6.75 -30.08 -25.26
C VAL A 638 -6.46 -30.87 -26.55
N ALA A 639 -5.24 -30.80 -27.07
CA ALA A 639 -4.83 -31.54 -28.26
C ALA A 639 -4.68 -33.06 -28.00
N ASP A 640 -4.27 -33.45 -26.79
CA ASP A 640 -3.98 -34.84 -26.43
C ASP A 640 -5.23 -35.68 -26.04
N GLN A 641 -6.40 -35.07 -25.85
CA GLN A 641 -7.58 -35.75 -25.31
C GLN A 641 -8.84 -35.51 -26.15
N ALA A 642 -9.68 -36.54 -26.30
CA ALA A 642 -11.05 -36.35 -26.74
C ALA A 642 -11.80 -35.50 -25.68
N LEU A 643 -12.25 -34.30 -26.05
CA LEU A 643 -12.90 -33.36 -25.14
C LEU A 643 -14.26 -33.91 -24.66
N SER A 644 -14.29 -34.48 -23.46
CA SER A 644 -15.50 -34.79 -22.69
C SER A 644 -15.94 -33.58 -21.86
N GLU A 645 -17.19 -33.54 -21.39
CA GLU A 645 -17.67 -32.44 -20.52
C GLU A 645 -16.83 -32.30 -19.23
N ALA A 646 -16.37 -33.42 -18.66
CA ALA A 646 -15.54 -33.41 -17.46
C ALA A 646 -14.11 -32.88 -17.70
N SER A 647 -13.52 -33.16 -18.86
CA SER A 647 -12.20 -32.63 -19.21
C SER A 647 -12.24 -31.14 -19.55
N LEU A 648 -13.35 -30.66 -20.13
CA LEU A 648 -13.58 -29.23 -20.39
C LEU A 648 -13.65 -28.39 -19.11
N GLU A 649 -14.37 -28.85 -18.08
CA GLU A 649 -14.46 -28.12 -16.80
C GLU A 649 -13.08 -28.03 -16.11
N GLY A 650 -12.27 -29.09 -16.19
CA GLY A 650 -10.89 -29.07 -15.69
C GLY A 650 -9.99 -28.04 -16.39
N CYS A 651 -10.11 -27.90 -17.72
CA CYS A 651 -9.42 -26.85 -18.47
C CYS A 651 -9.89 -25.45 -18.08
N TYR A 652 -11.19 -25.26 -17.82
CA TYR A 652 -11.71 -23.97 -17.35
C TYR A 652 -11.26 -23.62 -15.94
N ASP A 653 -11.13 -24.58 -15.03
CA ASP A 653 -10.61 -24.33 -13.68
C ASP A 653 -9.15 -23.91 -13.68
N GLU A 654 -8.32 -24.53 -14.53
CA GLU A 654 -6.93 -24.11 -14.70
C GLU A 654 -6.84 -22.71 -15.33
N ALA A 655 -7.60 -22.44 -16.38
CA ALA A 655 -7.70 -21.10 -16.97
C ALA A 655 -8.21 -20.07 -15.94
N LYS A 656 -9.19 -20.43 -15.10
CA LYS A 656 -9.70 -19.59 -14.00
C LYS A 656 -8.62 -19.32 -12.96
N HIS A 657 -7.77 -20.29 -12.65
CA HIS A 657 -6.66 -20.11 -11.74
C HIS A 657 -5.66 -19.10 -12.30
N VAL A 658 -5.28 -19.26 -13.58
CA VAL A 658 -4.39 -18.33 -14.29
C VAL A 658 -4.99 -16.93 -14.35
N VAL A 659 -6.23 -16.80 -14.83
CA VAL A 659 -6.98 -15.53 -14.86
C VAL A 659 -7.09 -14.95 -13.45
N GLY A 660 -7.35 -15.77 -12.43
CA GLY A 660 -7.45 -15.36 -11.04
C GLY A 660 -6.14 -14.84 -10.46
N ARG A 661 -4.98 -15.37 -10.88
CA ARG A 661 -3.66 -14.85 -10.52
C ARG A 661 -3.38 -13.53 -11.24
N LEU A 662 -3.57 -13.48 -12.55
CA LEU A 662 -3.34 -12.30 -13.39
C LEU A 662 -4.28 -11.12 -13.03
N THR A 663 -5.55 -11.40 -12.70
CA THR A 663 -6.56 -10.39 -12.34
C THR A 663 -6.23 -9.64 -11.05
N ARG A 664 -5.36 -10.16 -10.16
CA ARG A 664 -4.98 -9.47 -8.91
C ARG A 664 -4.27 -8.13 -9.15
N LEU A 665 -3.79 -7.90 -10.37
CA LEU A 665 -3.05 -6.70 -10.77
C LEU A 665 -3.92 -5.64 -11.45
N MET A 666 -5.10 -6.02 -11.92
CA MET A 666 -6.09 -5.10 -12.47
C MET A 666 -7.24 -4.93 -11.47
N PRO A 667 -7.65 -3.69 -11.15
CA PRO A 667 -8.72 -3.48 -10.19
C PRO A 667 -10.03 -4.16 -10.63
N PRO A 668 -10.87 -4.57 -9.67
CA PRO A 668 -12.20 -5.09 -9.96
C PRO A 668 -13.03 -4.05 -10.72
N GLY A 669 -13.56 -4.45 -11.87
CA GLY A 669 -14.42 -3.60 -12.70
C GLY A 669 -14.78 -4.29 -14.02
N LYS A 670 -16.02 -4.14 -14.46
CA LYS A 670 -16.52 -4.73 -15.72
C LYS A 670 -16.43 -3.76 -16.92
N SER A 671 -16.12 -2.49 -16.67
CA SER A 671 -16.25 -1.41 -17.66
C SER A 671 -14.99 -1.10 -18.44
N THR A 672 -13.81 -1.28 -17.83
CA THR A 672 -12.53 -0.87 -18.41
C THR A 672 -12.23 -1.59 -19.73
N LEU A 673 -12.33 -2.92 -19.79
CA LEU A 673 -11.96 -3.67 -20.99
C LEU A 673 -12.92 -3.41 -22.18
N PRO A 674 -14.26 -3.42 -22.03
CA PRO A 674 -15.17 -3.03 -23.11
C PRO A 674 -14.94 -1.60 -23.62
N LEU A 675 -14.65 -0.66 -22.73
CA LEU A 675 -14.36 0.73 -23.09
C LEU A 675 -13.07 0.82 -23.92
N LEU A 676 -11.98 0.23 -23.43
CA LEU A 676 -10.70 0.23 -24.14
C LEU A 676 -10.77 -0.53 -25.47
N ARG A 677 -11.58 -1.58 -25.58
CA ARG A 677 -11.81 -2.29 -26.85
C ARG A 677 -12.48 -1.38 -27.88
N ALA A 678 -13.49 -0.62 -27.47
CA ALA A 678 -14.13 0.35 -28.35
C ALA A 678 -13.18 1.52 -28.71
N ALA A 679 -12.34 1.96 -27.77
CA ALA A 679 -11.31 2.98 -28.02
C ALA A 679 -10.28 2.51 -29.06
N HIS A 680 -9.77 1.27 -28.91
CA HIS A 680 -8.90 0.61 -29.88
C HIS A 680 -9.56 0.50 -31.25
N GLY A 681 -10.82 0.03 -31.33
CA GLY A 681 -11.58 -0.03 -32.58
C GLY A 681 -11.80 1.33 -33.26
N LYS A 682 -11.81 2.42 -32.49
CA LYS A 682 -11.85 3.80 -33.00
C LYS A 682 -10.48 4.41 -33.28
N GLY A 683 -9.39 3.68 -33.04
CA GLY A 683 -8.01 4.17 -33.22
C GLY A 683 -7.60 5.24 -32.21
N ILE A 684 -8.23 5.26 -31.04
CA ILE A 684 -7.88 6.13 -29.92
C ILE A 684 -6.76 5.44 -29.14
N PRO A 685 -5.54 6.02 -29.10
CA PRO A 685 -4.43 5.42 -28.39
C PRO A 685 -4.67 5.50 -26.89
N PHE A 686 -4.09 4.60 -26.11
CA PHE A 686 -4.19 4.67 -24.65
C PHE A 686 -2.95 4.14 -23.94
N ILE A 687 -2.74 4.65 -22.73
CA ILE A 687 -1.71 4.18 -21.81
C ILE A 687 -2.31 3.87 -20.45
N HIS A 688 -1.75 2.87 -19.79
CA HIS A 688 -2.04 2.59 -18.39
C HIS A 688 -1.17 3.51 -17.53
N LEU A 689 -1.79 4.17 -16.54
CA LEU A 689 -1.11 5.05 -15.59
C LEU A 689 -0.89 4.38 -14.21
N GLY A 690 -1.14 3.08 -14.12
CA GLY A 690 -1.19 2.36 -12.85
C GLY A 690 -2.58 2.40 -12.20
N GLY A 691 -2.83 1.44 -11.29
CA GLY A 691 -4.10 1.36 -10.56
C GLY A 691 -5.32 1.27 -11.48
N GLY A 692 -5.22 0.62 -12.65
CA GLY A 692 -6.30 0.48 -13.64
C GLY A 692 -6.91 1.79 -14.16
N ILE A 693 -6.20 2.91 -13.99
CA ILE A 693 -6.48 4.18 -14.63
C ILE A 693 -5.84 4.15 -16.01
N PHE A 694 -6.59 4.55 -17.02
CA PHE A 694 -6.08 4.66 -18.38
C PHE A 694 -6.21 6.09 -18.87
N GLN A 695 -5.17 6.60 -19.54
CA GLN A 695 -5.30 7.79 -20.34
C GLN A 695 -5.63 7.38 -21.78
N LEU A 696 -6.74 7.87 -22.31
CA LEU A 696 -7.13 7.81 -23.71
C LEU A 696 -6.61 9.07 -24.40
N GLY A 697 -5.78 8.94 -25.43
CA GLY A 697 -5.21 10.05 -26.15
C GLY A 697 -3.98 10.70 -25.50
N TRP A 698 -3.47 11.73 -26.18
CA TRP A 698 -2.25 12.47 -25.85
C TRP A 698 -2.54 13.95 -25.65
N GLY A 699 -1.75 14.58 -24.78
CA GLY A 699 -1.72 16.02 -24.60
C GLY A 699 -3.08 16.62 -24.25
N SER A 700 -3.43 17.71 -24.92
CA SER A 700 -4.71 18.43 -24.75
C SER A 700 -5.95 17.65 -25.19
N LYS A 701 -5.77 16.59 -25.99
CA LYS A 701 -6.85 15.70 -26.45
C LYS A 701 -7.01 14.46 -25.57
N ALA A 702 -6.24 14.35 -24.48
CA ALA A 702 -6.23 13.19 -23.60
C ALA A 702 -7.30 13.24 -22.51
N HIS A 703 -7.94 12.10 -22.22
CA HIS A 703 -8.89 11.89 -21.11
C HIS A 703 -8.48 10.71 -20.23
N ARG A 704 -8.63 10.83 -18.92
CA ARG A 704 -8.25 9.79 -17.94
C ARG A 704 -9.50 9.11 -17.39
N ILE A 705 -9.55 7.80 -17.53
CA ILE A 705 -10.69 6.99 -17.10
C ILE A 705 -10.29 6.01 -16.01
N ASP A 706 -11.17 5.81 -15.03
CA ASP A 706 -11.12 4.71 -14.06
C ASP A 706 -12.46 3.96 -14.12
N ARG A 707 -12.46 2.80 -14.78
CA ARG A 707 -13.69 2.06 -15.14
C ARG A 707 -14.57 2.89 -16.08
N SER A 708 -15.62 3.50 -15.56
CA SER A 708 -16.51 4.42 -16.28
C SER A 708 -16.49 5.83 -15.70
N ALA A 709 -15.74 6.09 -14.63
CA ALA A 709 -15.49 7.44 -14.14
C ALA A 709 -14.40 8.12 -14.98
N THR A 710 -14.47 9.44 -15.03
CA THR A 710 -13.52 10.32 -15.71
C THR A 710 -12.83 11.23 -14.69
N GLU A 711 -11.78 11.92 -15.12
CA GLU A 711 -11.14 12.95 -14.29
C GLU A 711 -12.03 14.17 -13.98
N LEU A 712 -13.20 14.27 -14.61
CA LEU A 712 -14.15 15.37 -14.41
C LEU A 712 -15.17 15.07 -13.29
N ASP A 713 -15.24 13.82 -12.81
CA ASP A 713 -16.13 13.44 -11.73
C ASP A 713 -15.66 14.02 -10.38
N SER A 714 -16.56 14.70 -9.68
CA SER A 714 -16.28 15.28 -8.37
C SER A 714 -15.95 14.21 -7.33
N SER A 715 -14.80 14.30 -6.67
CA SER A 715 -14.44 13.41 -5.56
C SER A 715 -15.34 13.61 -4.32
N ILE A 716 -15.94 14.80 -4.17
CA ILE A 716 -16.96 15.07 -3.15
C ILE A 716 -18.27 14.41 -3.57
N GLY A 717 -18.68 14.60 -4.83
CA GLY A 717 -19.84 13.97 -5.44
C GLY A 717 -19.85 12.45 -5.33
N ALA A 718 -18.72 11.83 -5.67
CA ALA A 718 -18.52 10.38 -5.58
C ALA A 718 -18.68 9.86 -4.15
N ARG A 719 -18.19 10.60 -3.13
CA ARG A 719 -18.37 10.24 -1.71
C ARG A 719 -19.82 10.42 -1.25
N LEU A 720 -20.50 11.47 -1.70
CA LEU A 720 -21.90 11.71 -1.40
C LEU A 720 -22.79 10.60 -1.99
N ALA A 721 -22.57 10.26 -3.26
CA ALA A 721 -23.29 9.20 -3.99
C ALA A 721 -23.14 7.80 -3.33
N GLN A 722 -22.03 7.54 -2.64
CA GLN A 722 -21.80 6.29 -1.90
C GLN A 722 -22.54 6.21 -0.57
N ASN A 723 -23.11 7.31 -0.07
CA ASN A 723 -23.89 7.33 1.16
C ASN A 723 -25.36 7.56 0.84
N LYS A 724 -26.18 6.51 0.93
CA LYS A 724 -27.60 6.55 0.56
C LYS A 724 -28.41 7.56 1.37
N ALA A 725 -28.12 7.69 2.66
CA ALA A 725 -28.81 8.62 3.54
C ALA A 725 -28.48 10.08 3.21
N LEU A 726 -27.20 10.39 3.00
CA LEU A 726 -26.77 11.73 2.61
C LEU A 726 -27.23 12.08 1.18
N SER A 727 -27.18 11.12 0.26
CA SER A 727 -27.65 11.28 -1.11
C SER A 727 -29.13 11.65 -1.17
N ALA A 728 -30.00 10.90 -0.47
CA ALA A 728 -31.43 11.19 -0.45
C ALA A 728 -31.74 12.56 0.17
N ARG A 729 -31.08 12.92 1.28
CA ARG A 729 -31.23 14.25 1.90
C ARG A 729 -30.80 15.37 0.96
N LEU A 730 -29.71 15.19 0.22
CA LEU A 730 -29.22 16.18 -0.73
C LEU A 730 -30.21 16.36 -1.90
N LEU A 731 -30.72 15.26 -2.46
CA LEU A 731 -31.75 15.29 -3.51
C LEU A 731 -33.01 16.02 -3.01
N GLN A 732 -33.50 15.68 -1.81
CA GLN A 732 -34.65 16.35 -1.19
C GLN A 732 -34.41 17.83 -0.95
N GLY A 733 -33.23 18.20 -0.42
CA GLY A 733 -32.85 19.59 -0.19
C GLY A 733 -32.74 20.41 -1.47
N ALA A 734 -32.49 19.75 -2.61
CA ALA A 734 -32.51 20.35 -3.95
C ALA A 734 -33.90 20.35 -4.60
N GLY A 735 -34.93 19.82 -3.94
CA GLY A 735 -36.30 19.74 -4.47
C GLY A 735 -36.55 18.58 -5.45
N LEU A 736 -35.63 17.63 -5.56
CA LEU A 736 -35.77 16.46 -6.43
C LEU A 736 -36.55 15.33 -5.74
N PRO A 737 -37.32 14.51 -6.49
CA PRO A 737 -38.06 13.40 -5.91
C PRO A 737 -37.10 12.31 -5.44
N ALA A 738 -37.09 12.02 -4.15
CA ALA A 738 -36.16 11.08 -3.52
C ALA A 738 -36.82 10.32 -2.35
N PRO A 739 -36.28 9.15 -1.96
CA PRO A 739 -36.91 8.31 -0.96
C PRO A 739 -37.07 9.00 0.39
N GLN A 740 -38.22 8.80 1.03
CA GLN A 740 -38.46 9.19 2.41
C GLN A 740 -38.01 8.06 3.33
N HIS A 741 -37.01 8.31 4.16
CA HIS A 741 -36.45 7.29 5.04
C HIS A 741 -35.99 7.81 6.40
N GLN A 742 -35.73 6.87 7.30
CA GLN A 742 -35.08 7.12 8.59
C GLN A 742 -33.98 6.09 8.82
N VAL A 743 -32.87 6.53 9.43
CA VAL A 743 -31.77 5.66 9.85
C VAL A 743 -31.99 5.32 11.32
N VAL A 744 -32.05 4.03 11.63
CA VAL A 744 -32.37 3.50 12.96
C VAL A 744 -31.31 2.46 13.38
N ALA A 745 -31.13 2.28 14.68
CA ALA A 745 -30.15 1.34 15.24
C ALA A 745 -30.79 0.17 16.02
N ASP A 746 -32.11 0.20 16.21
CA ASP A 746 -32.86 -0.81 16.95
C ASP A 746 -34.27 -1.00 16.37
N ALA A 747 -34.88 -2.14 16.69
CA ALA A 747 -36.17 -2.56 16.15
C ALA A 747 -37.34 -1.67 16.61
N ALA A 748 -37.27 -1.09 17.81
CA ALA A 748 -38.33 -0.22 18.33
C ALA A 748 -38.39 1.09 17.53
N ASN A 749 -37.23 1.69 17.27
CA ASN A 749 -37.12 2.86 16.41
C ASN A 749 -37.46 2.52 14.95
N ALA A 750 -37.16 1.30 14.48
CA ALA A 750 -37.59 0.85 13.15
C ALA A 750 -39.12 0.79 13.01
N LEU A 751 -39.82 0.29 14.04
CA LEU A 751 -41.28 0.24 14.08
C LEU A 751 -41.90 1.63 14.14
N ALA A 752 -41.35 2.53 14.96
CA ALA A 752 -41.78 3.92 15.00
C ALA A 752 -41.63 4.60 13.64
N ALA A 753 -40.49 4.40 12.97
CA ALA A 753 -40.25 4.90 11.63
C ALA A 753 -41.24 4.32 10.59
N ALA A 754 -41.52 3.02 10.64
CA ALA A 754 -42.47 2.38 9.73
C ALA A 754 -43.90 2.91 9.89
N ARG A 755 -44.35 3.11 11.14
CA ARG A 755 -45.67 3.72 11.44
C ARG A 755 -45.76 5.17 10.95
N GLN A 756 -44.67 5.92 11.02
CA GLN A 756 -44.62 7.30 10.54
C GLN A 756 -44.58 7.39 9.00
N LEU A 757 -43.81 6.51 8.34
CA LEU A 757 -43.64 6.50 6.88
C LEU A 757 -44.85 5.89 6.16
N GLY A 758 -45.59 5.01 6.84
CA GLY A 758 -46.75 4.28 6.31
C GLY A 758 -46.35 2.98 5.60
N TRP A 759 -47.16 1.94 5.76
CA TRP A 759 -46.96 0.63 5.15
C TRP A 759 -47.38 0.61 3.67
N PRO A 760 -46.76 -0.23 2.81
CA PRO A 760 -45.58 -1.05 3.10
C PRO A 760 -44.27 -0.24 3.09
N VAL A 761 -43.27 -0.75 3.80
CA VAL A 761 -41.92 -0.17 3.86
C VAL A 761 -40.86 -1.09 3.27
N VAL A 762 -39.71 -0.51 2.95
CA VAL A 762 -38.49 -1.21 2.54
C VAL A 762 -37.48 -1.11 3.67
N ILE A 763 -36.88 -2.25 4.02
CA ILE A 763 -35.85 -2.35 5.05
C ILE A 763 -34.53 -2.71 4.38
N LYS A 764 -33.49 -1.90 4.62
CA LYS A 764 -32.17 -2.10 4.01
C LYS A 764 -31.03 -1.68 4.95
N PRO A 765 -29.87 -2.35 4.93
CA PRO A 765 -28.71 -1.92 5.72
C PRO A 765 -28.22 -0.54 5.27
N LEU A 766 -27.69 0.28 6.19
CA LEU A 766 -27.17 1.62 5.86
C LEU A 766 -25.92 1.57 4.97
N ASP A 767 -25.04 0.61 5.22
CA ASP A 767 -23.65 0.57 4.75
C ASP A 767 -23.34 -0.67 3.88
N ARG A 768 -24.39 -1.27 3.30
CA ARG A 768 -24.25 -2.35 2.31
C ARG A 768 -24.69 -1.90 0.93
N ASP A 769 -23.84 -2.20 -0.05
CA ASP A 769 -24.12 -2.02 -1.46
C ASP A 769 -24.70 -3.30 -2.06
N ARG A 770 -25.36 -3.21 -3.23
CA ARG A 770 -25.79 -4.33 -4.09
C ARG A 770 -27.08 -5.09 -3.73
N GLY A 771 -27.89 -4.54 -2.82
CA GLY A 771 -29.20 -5.11 -2.48
C GLY A 771 -29.16 -6.26 -1.47
N GLU A 772 -28.01 -6.53 -0.85
CA GLU A 772 -27.88 -7.51 0.22
C GLU A 772 -28.62 -7.04 1.48
N GLY A 773 -29.52 -7.88 2.01
CA GLY A 773 -30.34 -7.54 3.17
C GLY A 773 -31.49 -6.57 2.88
N VAL A 774 -31.82 -6.33 1.62
CA VAL A 774 -33.00 -5.53 1.24
C VAL A 774 -34.25 -6.41 1.29
N THR A 775 -35.22 -6.00 2.09
CA THR A 775 -36.54 -6.62 2.14
C THR A 775 -37.59 -5.61 1.69
N VAL A 776 -38.37 -5.98 0.69
CA VAL A 776 -39.50 -5.20 0.15
C VAL A 776 -40.82 -5.85 0.57
N ASP A 777 -41.93 -5.14 0.38
CA ASP A 777 -43.28 -5.57 0.71
C ASP A 777 -43.46 -5.86 2.22
N VAL A 778 -42.66 -5.20 3.09
CA VAL A 778 -42.82 -5.30 4.54
C VAL A 778 -44.08 -4.55 4.93
N ALA A 779 -45.12 -5.26 5.32
CA ALA A 779 -46.47 -4.71 5.48
C ALA A 779 -46.98 -4.73 6.93
N ASP A 780 -46.29 -5.41 7.83
CA ASP A 780 -46.68 -5.58 9.23
C ASP A 780 -45.47 -5.65 10.17
N GLU A 781 -45.74 -5.68 11.47
CA GLU A 781 -44.72 -5.66 12.53
C GLU A 781 -43.90 -6.96 12.58
N ASP A 782 -44.53 -8.11 12.30
CA ASP A 782 -43.87 -9.41 12.34
C ASP A 782 -42.83 -9.54 11.22
N THR A 783 -43.21 -9.14 9.99
CA THR A 783 -42.31 -9.12 8.84
C THR A 783 -41.21 -8.06 9.01
N LEU A 784 -41.52 -6.92 9.65
CA LEU A 784 -40.53 -5.87 9.94
C LEU A 784 -39.43 -6.36 10.86
N GLN A 785 -39.76 -7.09 11.92
CA GLN A 785 -38.76 -7.55 12.89
C GLN A 785 -37.75 -8.52 12.27
N ALA A 786 -38.24 -9.44 11.44
CA ALA A 786 -37.38 -10.36 10.69
C ALA A 786 -36.50 -9.61 9.66
N ALA A 787 -37.10 -8.69 8.90
CA ALA A 787 -36.39 -7.87 7.93
C ALA A 787 -35.31 -6.98 8.58
N PHE A 788 -35.62 -6.39 9.74
CA PHE A 788 -34.68 -5.56 10.50
C PHE A 788 -33.50 -6.38 11.03
N ALA A 789 -33.75 -7.55 11.63
CA ALA A 789 -32.69 -8.41 12.13
C ALA A 789 -31.75 -8.86 11.00
N GLN A 790 -32.30 -9.21 9.84
CA GLN A 790 -31.53 -9.56 8.65
C GLN A 790 -30.67 -8.38 8.16
N ALA A 791 -31.26 -7.18 8.05
CA ALA A 791 -30.53 -5.99 7.61
C ALA A 791 -29.45 -5.55 8.61
N GLN A 792 -29.76 -5.62 9.91
CA GLN A 792 -28.85 -5.24 10.99
C GLN A 792 -27.65 -6.19 11.09
N GLY A 793 -27.88 -7.51 11.01
CA GLY A 793 -26.81 -8.50 11.03
C GLY A 793 -25.83 -8.36 9.86
N LEU A 794 -26.29 -7.74 8.77
CA LEU A 794 -25.44 -7.39 7.64
C LEU A 794 -24.80 -6.00 7.81
N SER A 795 -25.33 -5.05 8.57
CA SER A 795 -24.69 -3.73 8.74
C SER A 795 -23.42 -3.79 9.60
N ARG A 796 -22.30 -3.15 9.19
CA ARG A 796 -21.07 -3.10 10.00
C ARG A 796 -21.20 -2.12 11.17
N ALA A 797 -22.01 -1.09 10.99
CA ALA A 797 -22.35 -0.12 12.04
C ALA A 797 -23.60 -0.52 12.85
N GLY A 798 -24.28 -1.61 12.49
CA GLY A 798 -25.54 -2.04 13.10
C GLY A 798 -26.74 -1.14 12.78
N GLN A 799 -26.63 -0.28 11.77
CA GLN A 799 -27.64 0.71 11.39
C GLN A 799 -28.43 0.26 10.15
N VAL A 800 -29.74 0.51 10.17
CA VAL A 800 -30.70 0.10 9.14
C VAL A 800 -31.48 1.32 8.67
N ILE A 801 -31.82 1.35 7.39
CA ILE A 801 -32.71 2.33 6.77
C ILE A 801 -34.11 1.72 6.70
N VAL A 802 -35.09 2.43 7.25
CA VAL A 802 -36.52 2.19 7.02
C VAL A 802 -37.00 3.23 6.02
N GLU A 803 -37.53 2.79 4.88
CA GLU A 803 -37.90 3.64 3.76
C GLU A 803 -39.32 3.37 3.29
N ARG A 804 -40.07 4.42 2.92
CA ARG A 804 -41.40 4.23 2.34
C ARG A 804 -41.29 3.53 0.98
N GLN A 805 -42.06 2.46 0.77
CA GLN A 805 -42.04 1.78 -0.51
C GLN A 805 -42.74 2.61 -1.59
N VAL A 806 -42.14 2.66 -2.78
CA VAL A 806 -42.70 3.28 -3.98
C VAL A 806 -43.08 2.20 -4.99
N ALA A 807 -44.23 2.37 -5.63
CA ALA A 807 -44.71 1.44 -6.65
C ALA A 807 -43.88 1.54 -7.94
N GLY A 808 -43.72 0.41 -8.62
CA GLY A 808 -43.05 0.34 -9.92
C GLY A 808 -41.79 -0.50 -9.93
N CYS A 809 -40.99 -0.33 -10.98
CA CYS A 809 -39.73 -1.06 -11.17
C CYS A 809 -38.55 -0.10 -11.33
N CYS A 810 -37.36 -0.64 -11.13
CA CYS A 810 -36.12 0.12 -11.21
C CYS A 810 -35.72 0.34 -12.68
N HIS A 811 -35.49 1.60 -13.04
CA HIS A 811 -34.95 2.03 -14.31
C HIS A 811 -33.62 2.72 -14.06
N ARG A 812 -32.62 2.46 -14.90
CA ARG A 812 -31.33 3.15 -14.84
C ARG A 812 -31.19 4.05 -16.05
N LEU A 813 -31.11 5.36 -15.80
CA LEU A 813 -30.77 6.35 -16.80
C LEU A 813 -29.25 6.58 -16.72
N PHE A 814 -28.55 6.27 -17.81
CA PHE A 814 -27.11 6.48 -17.91
C PHE A 814 -26.84 7.87 -18.48
N ILE A 815 -26.36 8.77 -17.64
CA ILE A 815 -26.05 10.16 -18.00
C ILE A 815 -24.55 10.29 -18.25
N ALA A 816 -24.19 10.92 -19.36
CA ALA A 816 -22.81 11.27 -19.69
C ALA A 816 -22.77 12.64 -20.36
N ARG A 817 -21.82 13.49 -19.98
CA ARG A 817 -21.63 14.84 -20.57
C ARG A 817 -22.92 15.69 -20.55
N GLY A 818 -23.70 15.57 -19.48
CA GLY A 818 -24.97 16.27 -19.30
C GLY A 818 -26.08 15.84 -20.27
N ARG A 819 -26.02 14.63 -20.82
CA ARG A 819 -27.00 14.07 -21.76
C ARG A 819 -27.31 12.61 -21.43
N LEU A 820 -28.50 12.14 -21.83
CA LEU A 820 -28.84 10.71 -21.75
C LEU A 820 -28.05 9.94 -22.81
N LEU A 821 -27.24 8.97 -22.37
CA LEU A 821 -26.62 8.01 -23.27
C LEU A 821 -27.59 6.88 -23.63
N TYR A 822 -28.22 6.28 -22.62
CA TYR A 822 -29.29 5.29 -22.77
C TYR A 822 -30.04 5.10 -21.45
N ALA A 823 -31.23 4.48 -21.50
CA ALA A 823 -31.98 4.08 -20.33
C ALA A 823 -32.39 2.61 -20.44
N VAL A 824 -32.32 1.90 -19.31
CA VAL A 824 -32.76 0.50 -19.21
C VAL A 824 -33.76 0.33 -18.08
N LYS A 825 -34.73 -0.54 -18.29
CA LYS A 825 -35.57 -1.12 -17.26
C LYS A 825 -34.88 -2.39 -16.74
N ARG A 826 -34.65 -2.45 -15.43
CA ARG A 826 -33.86 -3.52 -14.79
C ARG A 826 -34.79 -4.60 -14.28
N LEU A 827 -34.88 -5.70 -15.01
CA LEU A 827 -35.72 -6.85 -14.65
C LEU A 827 -34.97 -7.75 -13.66
N PRO A 828 -35.68 -8.38 -12.70
CA PRO A 828 -35.09 -9.42 -11.86
C PRO A 828 -34.60 -10.60 -12.70
N MET A 829 -33.84 -11.52 -12.08
CA MET A 829 -33.50 -12.81 -12.72
C MET A 829 -34.75 -13.41 -13.35
N SER A 830 -34.72 -13.65 -14.66
CA SER A 830 -35.89 -14.06 -15.45
C SER A 830 -35.49 -15.07 -16.53
N VAL A 831 -36.47 -15.81 -17.04
CA VAL A 831 -36.32 -16.69 -18.22
C VAL A 831 -37.24 -16.22 -19.34
N LEU A 832 -36.75 -16.25 -20.58
CA LEU A 832 -37.53 -15.93 -21.77
C LEU A 832 -38.30 -17.16 -22.24
N THR A 833 -39.60 -17.02 -22.46
CA THR A 833 -40.47 -18.12 -22.88
C THR A 833 -40.51 -18.26 -24.40
N ASP A 834 -40.61 -19.50 -24.88
CA ASP A 834 -40.76 -19.83 -26.31
C ASP A 834 -42.17 -20.29 -26.70
N GLY A 835 -43.09 -20.33 -25.74
CA GLY A 835 -44.48 -20.78 -25.95
C GLY A 835 -44.64 -22.28 -26.17
N GLN A 836 -43.57 -23.07 -26.04
CA GLN A 836 -43.58 -24.52 -26.28
C GLN A 836 -43.16 -25.31 -25.04
N ARG A 837 -42.11 -24.87 -24.36
CA ARG A 837 -41.55 -25.52 -23.17
C ARG A 837 -42.09 -24.92 -21.89
N SER A 838 -42.19 -25.73 -20.84
CA SER A 838 -42.51 -25.26 -19.49
C SER A 838 -41.40 -24.38 -18.92
N ILE A 839 -41.73 -23.54 -17.94
CA ILE A 839 -40.75 -22.70 -17.23
C ILE A 839 -39.62 -23.56 -16.64
N ALA A 840 -39.92 -24.72 -16.07
CA ALA A 840 -38.91 -25.65 -15.54
C ALA A 840 -37.95 -26.15 -16.62
N GLU A 841 -38.46 -26.54 -17.79
CA GLU A 841 -37.64 -26.99 -18.92
C GLU A 841 -36.78 -25.85 -19.49
N LEU A 842 -37.32 -24.64 -19.56
CA LEU A 842 -36.58 -23.45 -20.01
C LEU A 842 -35.44 -23.09 -19.06
N VAL A 843 -35.71 -23.10 -17.75
CA VAL A 843 -34.67 -22.85 -16.73
C VAL A 843 -33.60 -23.93 -16.77
N GLN A 844 -33.99 -25.20 -16.90
CA GLN A 844 -33.04 -26.31 -16.99
C GLN A 844 -32.17 -26.21 -18.25
N ALA A 845 -32.77 -25.94 -19.42
CA ALA A 845 -32.04 -25.77 -20.67
C ALA A 845 -31.05 -24.60 -20.61
N GLU A 846 -31.45 -23.48 -20.00
CA GLU A 846 -30.58 -22.33 -19.83
C GLU A 846 -29.44 -22.63 -18.83
N VAL A 847 -29.71 -23.30 -17.70
CA VAL A 847 -28.66 -23.75 -16.77
C VAL A 847 -27.65 -24.67 -17.47
N GLU A 848 -28.10 -25.58 -18.32
CA GLU A 848 -27.24 -26.46 -19.11
C GLU A 848 -26.42 -25.69 -20.15
N ALA A 849 -27.02 -24.72 -20.85
CA ALA A 849 -26.30 -23.85 -21.77
C ALA A 849 -25.19 -23.06 -21.05
N GLN A 850 -25.47 -22.53 -19.86
CA GLN A 850 -24.49 -21.81 -19.05
C GLN A 850 -23.33 -22.69 -18.58
N ARG A 851 -23.54 -23.99 -18.33
CA ARG A 851 -22.45 -24.92 -17.96
C ARG A 851 -21.40 -25.08 -19.07
N ARG A 852 -21.79 -24.93 -20.34
CA ARG A 852 -20.88 -25.01 -21.49
C ARG A 852 -20.00 -23.77 -21.67
N LEU A 853 -20.32 -22.67 -20.99
CA LEU A 853 -19.54 -21.44 -21.02
C LEU A 853 -18.46 -21.44 -19.92
N PRO A 854 -17.35 -20.70 -20.09
CA PRO A 854 -16.38 -20.51 -19.03
C PRO A 854 -17.02 -19.88 -17.78
N PRO A 855 -16.64 -20.27 -16.54
CA PRO A 855 -17.27 -19.81 -15.30
C PRO A 855 -17.39 -18.29 -15.12
N TRP A 856 -16.49 -17.51 -15.71
CA TRP A 856 -16.51 -16.03 -15.65
C TRP A 856 -17.41 -15.37 -16.70
N GLN A 857 -17.96 -16.14 -17.64
CA GLN A 857 -18.93 -15.70 -18.64
C GLN A 857 -20.36 -16.18 -18.34
N ARG A 858 -20.54 -17.10 -17.37
CA ARG A 858 -21.85 -17.66 -16.99
C ARG A 858 -22.78 -16.60 -16.40
N SER A 859 -24.06 -16.71 -16.72
CA SER A 859 -25.13 -15.98 -16.03
C SER A 859 -25.32 -16.53 -14.61
N LYS A 860 -26.09 -15.81 -13.78
CA LYS A 860 -26.40 -16.22 -12.41
C LYS A 860 -27.62 -17.13 -12.30
N ILE A 861 -28.17 -17.58 -13.43
CA ILE A 861 -29.35 -18.45 -13.42
C ILE A 861 -29.06 -19.73 -12.64
N GLN A 862 -30.04 -20.17 -11.87
CA GLN A 862 -29.96 -21.37 -11.03
C GLN A 862 -31.19 -22.24 -11.27
N PRO A 863 -31.11 -23.53 -10.92
CA PRO A 863 -32.30 -24.37 -10.81
C PRO A 863 -33.37 -23.72 -9.92
N LEU A 864 -34.63 -24.04 -10.17
CA LEU A 864 -35.76 -23.47 -9.43
C LEU A 864 -35.64 -23.78 -7.93
N ASP A 865 -35.47 -22.73 -7.13
CA ASP A 865 -35.41 -22.76 -5.67
C ASP A 865 -36.70 -22.20 -5.04
N ALA A 866 -36.81 -22.22 -3.70
CA ALA A 866 -38.00 -21.75 -2.99
C ALA A 866 -38.36 -20.28 -3.33
N LEU A 867 -37.36 -19.43 -3.54
CA LEU A 867 -37.56 -18.04 -3.92
C LEU A 867 -38.10 -17.91 -5.35
N ALA A 868 -37.62 -18.74 -6.29
CA ALA A 868 -38.17 -18.80 -7.65
C ALA A 868 -39.62 -19.26 -7.65
N LEU A 869 -39.93 -20.33 -6.91
CA LEU A 869 -41.30 -20.85 -6.82
C LEU A 869 -42.27 -19.82 -6.22
N SER A 870 -41.84 -19.08 -5.19
CA SER A 870 -42.62 -17.99 -4.62
C SER A 870 -42.84 -16.84 -5.63
N ALA A 871 -41.81 -16.46 -6.39
CA ALA A 871 -41.92 -15.43 -7.41
C ALA A 871 -42.89 -15.83 -8.54
N LEU A 872 -42.83 -17.09 -8.98
CA LEU A 872 -43.75 -17.66 -9.96
C LEU A 872 -45.19 -17.64 -9.45
N ALA A 873 -45.41 -18.09 -8.21
CA ALA A 873 -46.75 -18.11 -7.61
C ALA A 873 -47.37 -16.71 -7.52
N MET A 874 -46.59 -15.69 -7.13
CA MET A 874 -47.04 -14.28 -7.12
C MET A 874 -47.39 -13.76 -8.53
N ALA A 875 -46.68 -14.24 -9.56
CA ALA A 875 -46.95 -13.91 -10.96
C ALA A 875 -48.08 -14.76 -11.58
N GLY A 876 -48.69 -15.67 -10.81
CA GLY A 876 -49.75 -16.55 -11.29
C GLY A 876 -49.26 -17.75 -12.11
N TYR A 877 -47.97 -18.09 -12.03
CA TYR A 877 -47.36 -19.22 -12.74
C TYR A 877 -46.98 -20.37 -11.80
N ARG A 878 -46.97 -21.59 -12.36
CA ARG A 878 -46.38 -22.79 -11.77
C ARG A 878 -45.15 -23.22 -12.58
N ALA A 879 -44.28 -24.04 -12.01
CA ALA A 879 -43.07 -24.51 -12.69
C ALA A 879 -43.35 -25.23 -14.04
N ASP A 880 -44.49 -25.90 -14.14
CA ASP A 880 -44.99 -26.61 -15.34
C ASP A 880 -45.84 -25.72 -16.26
N SER A 881 -45.97 -24.42 -15.98
CA SER A 881 -46.70 -23.49 -16.87
C SER A 881 -45.92 -23.24 -18.16
N VAL A 882 -46.65 -23.06 -19.27
CA VAL A 882 -46.12 -22.72 -20.60
C VAL A 882 -46.67 -21.34 -21.00
N PRO A 883 -45.98 -20.23 -20.66
CA PRO A 883 -46.44 -18.88 -20.99
C PRO A 883 -46.20 -18.56 -22.48
N PRO A 884 -46.93 -17.58 -23.06
CA PRO A 884 -46.78 -17.19 -24.46
C PRO A 884 -45.33 -16.84 -24.83
N ALA A 885 -44.93 -17.13 -26.07
CA ALA A 885 -43.58 -16.83 -26.56
C ALA A 885 -43.23 -15.33 -26.44
N GLY A 886 -41.97 -15.03 -26.09
CA GLY A 886 -41.47 -13.66 -25.93
C GLY A 886 -41.76 -13.02 -24.57
N THR A 887 -42.31 -13.77 -23.61
CA THR A 887 -42.61 -13.27 -22.26
C THR A 887 -41.40 -13.49 -21.34
N TRP A 888 -41.00 -12.45 -20.60
CA TRP A 888 -40.01 -12.59 -19.53
C TRP A 888 -40.69 -12.98 -18.22
N VAL A 889 -40.38 -14.18 -17.72
CA VAL A 889 -40.93 -14.68 -16.45
C VAL A 889 -39.91 -14.49 -15.33
N ALA A 890 -40.28 -13.70 -14.32
CA ALA A 890 -39.42 -13.40 -13.19
C ALA A 890 -39.28 -14.59 -12.23
N LEU A 891 -38.03 -14.93 -11.91
CA LEU A 891 -37.62 -15.96 -10.93
C LEU A 891 -37.22 -15.34 -9.58
N ARG A 892 -37.24 -14.01 -9.46
CA ARG A 892 -36.98 -13.26 -8.22
C ARG A 892 -37.91 -12.05 -8.16
N ARG A 893 -38.17 -11.55 -6.95
CA ARG A 893 -39.05 -10.39 -6.71
C ARG A 893 -38.42 -9.06 -7.11
N ILE A 894 -37.12 -8.91 -6.89
CA ILE A 894 -36.35 -7.68 -7.18
C ILE A 894 -35.07 -8.02 -7.95
N GLU A 895 -34.60 -7.08 -8.76
CA GLU A 895 -33.25 -7.13 -9.29
C GLU A 895 -32.25 -6.80 -8.17
N SER A 896 -31.17 -7.57 -8.11
CA SER A 896 -30.04 -7.24 -7.24
C SER A 896 -28.75 -7.77 -7.86
N THR A 897 -27.61 -7.21 -7.50
CA THR A 897 -26.33 -7.74 -7.98
C THR A 897 -26.05 -9.13 -7.41
N ALA A 898 -26.71 -9.55 -6.31
CA ALA A 898 -26.59 -10.88 -5.73
C ALA A 898 -27.20 -11.96 -6.64
N TRP A 899 -28.41 -11.71 -7.16
CA TRP A 899 -29.16 -12.66 -7.99
C TRP A 899 -28.92 -12.48 -9.50
N GLY A 900 -28.56 -11.27 -9.95
CA GLY A 900 -28.52 -10.95 -11.39
C GLY A 900 -29.89 -10.49 -11.92
N GLY A 901 -29.94 -10.16 -13.21
CA GLY A 901 -31.12 -9.60 -13.88
C GLY A 901 -30.88 -9.39 -15.37
N THR A 902 -31.95 -9.03 -16.09
CA THR A 902 -31.93 -8.72 -17.53
C THR A 902 -32.31 -7.25 -17.72
N ASP A 903 -31.61 -6.56 -18.62
CA ASP A 903 -31.93 -5.17 -18.97
C ASP A 903 -32.81 -5.14 -20.23
N GLU A 904 -33.88 -4.35 -20.19
CA GLU A 904 -34.70 -3.99 -21.34
C GLU A 904 -34.42 -2.53 -21.72
N GLU A 905 -34.10 -2.25 -22.99
CA GLU A 905 -33.81 -0.88 -23.43
C GLU A 905 -35.09 -0.06 -23.57
N VAL A 906 -35.17 1.06 -22.84
CA VAL A 906 -36.35 1.96 -22.81
C VAL A 906 -35.99 3.40 -23.17
N SER A 907 -34.79 3.64 -23.71
CA SER A 907 -34.25 4.96 -24.06
C SER A 907 -35.24 5.83 -24.84
N ALA A 908 -35.98 5.24 -25.78
CA ALA A 908 -36.89 5.96 -26.68
C ALA A 908 -38.19 6.44 -26.01
N ILE A 909 -38.56 5.87 -24.86
CA ILE A 909 -39.83 6.16 -24.18
C ILE A 909 -39.66 6.93 -22.87
N VAL A 910 -38.43 7.34 -22.51
CA VAL A 910 -38.21 8.12 -21.29
C VAL A 910 -38.88 9.49 -21.40
N HIS A 911 -39.80 9.79 -20.50
CA HIS A 911 -40.47 11.09 -20.48
C HIS A 911 -39.46 12.24 -20.21
N PRO A 912 -39.59 13.41 -20.88
CA PRO A 912 -38.68 14.54 -20.68
C PRO A 912 -38.52 14.99 -19.23
N GLU A 913 -39.59 14.97 -18.44
CA GLU A 913 -39.55 15.32 -17.00
C GLU A 913 -38.70 14.35 -16.17
N ASN A 914 -38.72 13.05 -16.50
CA ASN A 914 -37.88 12.05 -15.82
C ASN A 914 -36.40 12.23 -16.20
N LEU A 915 -36.14 12.59 -17.46
CA LEU A 915 -34.81 12.94 -17.90
C LEU A 915 -34.30 14.23 -17.23
N SER A 916 -35.15 15.24 -17.09
CA SER A 916 -34.80 16.53 -16.48
C SER A 916 -34.26 16.35 -15.06
N ILE A 917 -34.98 15.62 -14.20
CA ILE A 917 -34.56 15.35 -12.82
C ILE A 917 -33.29 14.49 -12.76
N ALA A 918 -33.07 13.58 -13.72
CA ALA A 918 -31.86 12.78 -13.79
C ALA A 918 -30.64 13.62 -14.18
N LEU A 919 -30.79 14.55 -15.13
CA LEU A 919 -29.75 15.51 -15.51
C LEU A 919 -29.42 16.48 -14.37
N GLU A 920 -30.43 16.94 -13.63
CA GLU A 920 -30.24 17.79 -12.46
C GLU A 920 -29.51 17.04 -11.34
N ALA A 921 -29.88 15.79 -11.05
CA ALA A 921 -29.16 14.95 -10.09
C ALA A 921 -27.69 14.75 -10.48
N SER A 922 -27.38 14.47 -11.75
CA SER A 922 -25.99 14.36 -12.21
C SER A 922 -25.19 15.65 -11.94
N ARG A 923 -25.78 16.81 -12.19
CA ARG A 923 -25.17 18.14 -11.95
C ARG A 923 -25.01 18.43 -10.45
N LEU A 924 -26.03 18.13 -9.64
CA LEU A 924 -26.02 18.34 -8.20
C LEU A 924 -24.86 17.60 -7.52
N PHE A 925 -24.57 16.38 -7.98
CA PHE A 925 -23.44 15.60 -7.48
C PHE A 925 -22.12 15.92 -8.21
N GLY A 926 -22.12 16.76 -9.26
CA GLY A 926 -20.92 17.07 -10.03
C GLY A 926 -20.30 15.84 -10.71
N LEU A 927 -21.15 14.94 -11.20
CA LEU A 927 -20.74 13.72 -11.92
C LEU A 927 -20.90 13.94 -13.42
N ASP A 928 -19.81 13.79 -14.17
CA ASP A 928 -19.78 13.85 -15.64
C ASP A 928 -20.31 12.55 -16.25
N ILE A 929 -20.12 11.42 -15.56
CA ILE A 929 -20.75 10.13 -15.85
C ILE A 929 -21.47 9.59 -14.61
N ALA A 930 -22.79 9.43 -14.71
CA ALA A 930 -23.65 8.99 -13.60
C ALA A 930 -24.70 7.95 -14.04
N GLY A 931 -25.01 7.01 -13.15
CA GLY A 931 -26.16 6.13 -13.29
C GLY A 931 -27.26 6.56 -12.32
N ILE A 932 -28.38 7.06 -12.84
CA ILE A 932 -29.50 7.50 -12.02
C ILE A 932 -30.56 6.40 -11.99
N ASP A 933 -30.75 5.79 -10.83
CA ASP A 933 -31.74 4.74 -10.64
C ASP A 933 -33.07 5.38 -10.23
N LEU A 934 -34.08 5.30 -11.12
CA LEU A 934 -35.44 5.75 -10.88
C LEU A 934 -36.35 4.55 -10.58
N ILE A 935 -37.18 4.65 -9.54
CA ILE A 935 -38.30 3.71 -9.34
C ILE A 935 -39.55 4.38 -9.91
N THR A 936 -40.18 3.75 -10.91
CA THR A 936 -41.41 4.25 -11.54
C THR A 936 -42.29 3.11 -12.06
N PRO A 937 -43.63 3.24 -11.96
CA PRO A 937 -44.56 2.34 -12.64
C PRO A 937 -44.48 2.44 -14.16
N ASP A 938 -44.21 3.65 -14.68
CA ASP A 938 -44.18 3.94 -16.11
C ASP A 938 -43.18 5.07 -16.40
N ILE A 939 -42.06 4.74 -17.05
CA ILE A 939 -41.03 5.73 -17.38
C ILE A 939 -41.47 6.72 -18.47
N ALA A 940 -42.55 6.43 -19.20
CA ALA A 940 -43.11 7.29 -20.23
C ALA A 940 -44.06 8.37 -19.70
N ARG A 941 -44.38 8.35 -18.41
CA ARG A 941 -45.15 9.40 -17.74
C ARG A 941 -44.27 10.26 -16.84
N PRO A 942 -44.60 11.55 -16.64
CA PRO A 942 -43.81 12.44 -15.78
C PRO A 942 -43.85 11.99 -14.32
N TRP A 943 -42.72 12.16 -13.61
CA TRP A 943 -42.53 11.67 -12.24
C TRP A 943 -43.59 12.14 -11.25
N PHE A 944 -44.11 13.36 -11.40
CA PHE A 944 -45.11 13.93 -10.49
C PHE A 944 -46.53 13.37 -10.70
N GLU A 945 -46.80 12.71 -11.82
CA GLU A 945 -48.12 12.09 -12.06
C GLU A 945 -48.23 10.64 -11.60
N ASN A 946 -47.11 9.91 -11.59
CA ASN A 946 -47.08 8.49 -11.23
C ASN A 946 -46.20 8.17 -10.01
N GLY A 947 -45.68 9.21 -9.34
CA GLY A 947 -44.95 9.10 -8.08
C GLY A 947 -43.52 8.56 -8.24
N ALA A 948 -42.88 8.76 -9.39
CA ALA A 948 -41.53 8.29 -9.61
C ALA A 948 -40.53 9.02 -8.70
N ILE A 949 -39.50 8.30 -8.24
CA ILE A 949 -38.43 8.85 -7.39
C ILE A 949 -37.05 8.44 -7.89
N ILE A 950 -36.05 9.28 -7.63
CA ILE A 950 -34.63 8.94 -7.77
C ILE A 950 -34.22 8.15 -6.55
N ASN A 951 -34.14 6.83 -6.71
CA ASN A 951 -33.79 5.90 -5.65
C ASN A 951 -32.29 5.98 -5.29
N GLU A 952 -31.41 5.95 -6.29
CA GLU A 952 -29.96 5.97 -6.08
C GLU A 952 -29.22 6.75 -7.19
N VAL A 953 -28.16 7.47 -6.82
CA VAL A 953 -27.21 8.09 -7.75
C VAL A 953 -25.91 7.32 -7.70
N ASN A 954 -25.48 6.78 -8.83
CA ASN A 954 -24.32 5.90 -8.92
C ASN A 954 -23.14 6.60 -9.59
N HIS A 955 -22.04 6.77 -8.84
CA HIS A 955 -20.74 7.14 -9.40
C HIS A 955 -20.06 5.92 -10.04
N ALA A 956 -19.37 6.11 -11.17
CA ALA A 956 -18.77 5.04 -11.97
C ALA A 956 -19.77 3.90 -12.27
N PRO A 957 -20.96 4.20 -12.83
CA PRO A 957 -21.99 3.21 -13.11
C PRO A 957 -21.46 2.11 -14.05
N GLN A 958 -21.93 0.88 -13.90
CA GLN A 958 -21.46 -0.24 -14.70
C GLN A 958 -21.75 -0.01 -16.20
N LEU A 959 -20.69 0.17 -16.98
CA LEU A 959 -20.71 0.22 -18.44
C LEU A 959 -20.17 -1.10 -19.02
N GLY A 960 -20.69 -1.57 -20.15
CA GLY A 960 -20.24 -2.78 -20.85
C GLY A 960 -20.70 -4.13 -20.24
N GLY A 961 -21.56 -4.07 -19.22
CA GLY A 961 -22.09 -5.24 -18.50
C GLY A 961 -23.01 -6.14 -19.33
N GLY A 962 -23.88 -5.53 -20.13
CA GLY A 962 -24.82 -6.18 -21.05
C GLY A 962 -24.70 -5.63 -22.48
N GLU A 963 -25.42 -6.24 -23.42
CA GLU A 963 -25.34 -5.90 -24.85
C GLU A 963 -25.71 -4.43 -25.12
N ILE A 964 -26.84 -3.95 -24.58
CA ILE A 964 -27.31 -2.57 -24.71
C ILE A 964 -26.19 -1.59 -24.34
N SER A 965 -25.60 -1.79 -23.15
CA SER A 965 -24.51 -0.95 -22.65
C SER A 965 -23.27 -0.96 -23.57
N ARG A 966 -22.89 -2.13 -24.13
CA ARG A 966 -21.75 -2.26 -25.06
C ARG A 966 -21.96 -1.51 -26.37
N ARG A 967 -23.19 -1.54 -26.92
CA ARG A 967 -23.55 -0.81 -28.16
C ARG A 967 -23.39 0.71 -28.01
N GLN A 968 -23.52 1.24 -26.80
CA GLN A 968 -23.47 2.67 -26.51
C GLN A 968 -22.06 3.19 -26.18
N ILE A 969 -21.09 2.31 -25.94
CA ILE A 969 -19.70 2.72 -25.63
C ILE A 969 -19.05 3.52 -26.77
N PRO A 970 -19.18 3.14 -28.06
CA PRO A 970 -18.68 3.96 -29.17
C PRO A 970 -19.24 5.38 -29.16
N VAL A 971 -20.53 5.55 -28.91
CA VAL A 971 -21.20 6.86 -28.84
C VAL A 971 -20.64 7.70 -27.69
N LEU A 972 -20.45 7.08 -26.52
CA LEU A 972 -19.82 7.74 -25.37
C LEU A 972 -18.40 8.23 -25.72
N LEU A 973 -17.59 7.42 -26.40
CA LEU A 973 -16.24 7.81 -26.80
C LEU A 973 -16.23 9.00 -27.78
N ASP A 974 -17.21 9.09 -28.67
CA ASP A 974 -17.36 10.24 -29.57
C ASP A 974 -17.70 11.54 -28.81
N TRP A 975 -18.33 11.44 -27.63
CA TRP A 975 -18.60 12.59 -26.76
C TRP A 975 -17.42 12.94 -25.85
N LEU A 976 -16.61 11.95 -25.47
CA LEU A 976 -15.48 12.12 -24.56
C LEU A 976 -14.20 12.54 -25.28
N VAL A 977 -13.89 11.95 -26.43
CA VAL A 977 -12.57 12.06 -27.06
C VAL A 977 -12.68 12.70 -28.44
N GLN A 978 -12.14 13.91 -28.57
CA GLN A 978 -12.05 14.62 -29.86
C GLN A 978 -10.86 14.12 -30.68
N ASP A 979 -10.96 14.18 -32.01
CA ASP A 979 -9.86 13.90 -32.95
C ASP A 979 -9.15 12.54 -32.71
N ARG A 980 -9.90 11.56 -32.20
CA ARG A 980 -9.40 10.26 -31.74
C ARG A 980 -8.28 10.36 -30.69
N GLY A 981 -8.23 11.45 -29.93
CA GLY A 981 -7.29 11.65 -28.84
C GLY A 981 -5.88 11.97 -29.32
N ARG A 982 -5.68 12.39 -30.57
CA ARG A 982 -4.36 12.62 -31.15
C ARG A 982 -4.03 14.11 -31.22
N ILE A 983 -2.78 14.41 -30.89
CA ILE A 983 -2.14 15.71 -31.17
C ILE A 983 -1.08 15.48 -32.26
N PRO A 984 -0.73 16.50 -33.05
CA PRO A 984 0.39 16.42 -33.98
C PRO A 984 1.69 16.06 -33.26
N VAL A 985 2.34 14.98 -33.71
CA VAL A 985 3.66 14.55 -33.27
C VAL A 985 4.54 14.29 -34.49
N GLU A 986 5.63 15.03 -34.62
CA GLU A 986 6.60 14.83 -35.71
C GLU A 986 7.99 14.52 -35.14
N VAL A 987 8.66 13.54 -35.73
CA VAL A 987 9.96 13.03 -35.30
C VAL A 987 11.02 13.35 -36.35
N PHE A 988 12.11 13.95 -35.92
CA PHE A 988 13.24 14.36 -36.77
C PHE A 988 14.47 13.58 -36.30
N VAL A 989 15.06 12.77 -37.16
CA VAL A 989 16.14 11.83 -36.83
C VAL A 989 17.47 12.36 -37.36
N GLY A 990 18.44 12.58 -36.47
CA GLY A 990 19.76 13.12 -36.80
C GLY A 990 20.39 13.92 -35.64
N GLY A 991 21.52 14.57 -35.90
CA GLY A 991 22.20 15.47 -34.97
C GLY A 991 21.64 16.89 -35.00
N ALA A 992 22.52 17.88 -35.19
CA ALA A 992 22.14 19.30 -35.18
C ALA A 992 21.15 19.69 -36.30
N ALA A 993 21.20 19.02 -37.44
CA ALA A 993 20.27 19.24 -38.55
C ALA A 993 18.83 18.86 -38.17
N ALA A 994 18.64 17.74 -37.45
CA ALA A 994 17.33 17.32 -36.95
C ALA A 994 16.75 18.31 -35.95
N TRP A 995 17.57 18.84 -35.04
CA TRP A 995 17.14 19.90 -34.12
C TRP A 995 16.68 21.17 -34.85
N THR A 996 17.41 21.56 -35.90
CA THR A 996 17.08 22.74 -36.70
C THR A 996 15.75 22.56 -37.45
N ALA A 997 15.54 21.42 -38.10
CA ALA A 997 14.30 21.10 -38.80
C ALA A 997 13.11 20.99 -37.83
N ALA A 998 13.30 20.34 -36.68
CA ALA A 998 12.29 20.26 -35.62
C ALA A 998 11.92 21.65 -35.07
N SER A 999 12.91 22.54 -34.93
CA SER A 999 12.70 23.92 -34.50
C SER A 999 11.87 24.74 -35.50
N GLN A 1000 12.15 24.60 -36.80
CA GLN A 1000 11.34 25.25 -37.85
C GLN A 1000 9.89 24.79 -37.81
N ARG A 1001 9.65 23.48 -37.65
CA ARG A 1001 8.30 22.93 -37.54
C ARG A 1001 7.58 23.43 -36.29
N TRP A 1002 8.28 23.41 -35.16
CA TRP A 1002 7.78 23.93 -33.90
C TRP A 1002 7.37 25.41 -34.01
N GLN A 1003 8.18 26.26 -34.63
CA GLN A 1003 7.84 27.67 -34.89
C GLN A 1003 6.60 27.85 -35.78
N ALA A 1004 6.44 27.03 -36.81
CA ALA A 1004 5.25 27.05 -37.65
C ALA A 1004 3.97 26.74 -36.84
N TRP A 1005 4.00 25.73 -35.97
CA TRP A 1005 2.86 25.42 -35.10
C TRP A 1005 2.54 26.51 -34.08
N LEU A 1006 3.56 27.23 -33.58
CA LEU A 1006 3.32 28.40 -32.72
C LEU A 1006 2.62 29.53 -33.48
N ALA A 1007 2.98 29.77 -34.75
CA ALA A 1007 2.32 30.74 -35.60
C ALA A 1007 0.85 30.38 -35.89
N ASP A 1008 0.55 29.07 -35.97
CA ASP A 1008 -0.81 28.54 -36.07
C ASP A 1008 -1.59 28.59 -34.74
N GLY A 1009 -0.99 29.10 -33.66
CA GLY A 1009 -1.61 29.28 -32.34
C GLY A 1009 -1.63 28.04 -31.46
N LEU A 1010 -0.90 26.97 -31.81
CA LEU A 1010 -0.83 25.75 -31.02
C LEU A 1010 0.16 25.90 -29.85
N ARG A 1011 -0.16 25.33 -28.68
CA ARG A 1011 0.80 25.18 -27.57
C ARG A 1011 1.78 24.04 -27.87
N ALA A 1012 2.66 24.26 -28.82
CA ALA A 1012 3.62 23.28 -29.31
C ALA A 1012 4.91 23.26 -28.47
N TYR A 1013 5.47 22.07 -28.26
CA TYR A 1013 6.74 21.86 -27.54
C TYR A 1013 7.77 21.23 -28.47
N LEU A 1014 9.02 21.69 -28.37
CA LEU A 1014 10.18 21.08 -29.02
C LEU A 1014 10.97 20.30 -27.98
N THR A 1015 11.33 19.05 -28.24
CA THR A 1015 12.13 18.24 -27.31
C THR A 1015 13.20 17.43 -28.02
N GLY A 1016 14.32 17.22 -27.34
CA GLY A 1016 15.39 16.30 -27.73
C GLY A 1016 16.07 15.70 -26.49
N PRO A 1017 17.27 15.12 -26.61
CA PRO A 1017 17.87 14.32 -25.54
C PRO A 1017 18.08 15.05 -24.21
N GLU A 1018 18.43 16.34 -24.27
CA GLU A 1018 18.82 17.15 -23.11
C GLU A 1018 17.98 18.42 -22.91
N LEU A 1019 17.30 18.86 -23.96
CA LEU A 1019 16.61 20.15 -24.02
C LEU A 1019 15.16 19.97 -24.44
N THR A 1020 14.27 20.70 -23.76
CA THR A 1020 12.88 20.87 -24.15
C THR A 1020 12.56 22.35 -24.08
N LEU A 1021 11.88 22.88 -25.10
CA LEU A 1021 11.40 24.25 -25.17
C LEU A 1021 9.88 24.29 -25.07
N THR A 1022 9.39 25.21 -24.25
CA THR A 1022 7.96 25.53 -24.08
C THR A 1022 7.46 26.42 -25.23
N PRO A 1023 6.14 26.63 -25.39
CA PRO A 1023 5.60 27.54 -26.42
C PRO A 1023 6.14 28.98 -26.34
N SER A 1024 6.57 29.43 -25.15
CA SER A 1024 7.19 30.75 -24.95
C SER A 1024 8.65 30.84 -25.41
N GLY A 1025 9.25 29.73 -25.84
CA GLY A 1025 10.68 29.61 -26.09
C GLY A 1025 11.54 29.40 -24.84
N ALA A 1026 10.95 29.44 -23.63
CA ALA A 1026 11.66 29.15 -22.40
C ALA A 1026 12.04 27.66 -22.28
N ARG A 1027 13.16 27.38 -21.62
CA ARG A 1027 13.62 26.01 -21.31
C ARG A 1027 12.69 25.35 -20.29
N CYS A 1028 12.20 24.16 -20.63
CA CYS A 1028 11.45 23.28 -19.73
C CYS A 1028 12.41 22.29 -19.06
N GLN A 1029 12.56 22.40 -17.74
CA GLN A 1029 13.38 21.47 -16.96
C GLN A 1029 12.60 20.18 -16.71
N LEU A 1030 13.00 19.08 -17.35
CA LEU A 1030 12.46 17.74 -17.11
C LEU A 1030 13.54 16.88 -16.45
N ALA A 1031 13.14 16.10 -15.44
CA ALA A 1031 14.04 15.16 -14.75
C ALA A 1031 14.45 13.95 -15.62
N LEU A 1032 13.78 13.78 -16.76
CA LEU A 1032 14.00 12.70 -17.72
C LEU A 1032 15.08 13.09 -18.75
N ARG A 1033 15.92 12.10 -19.10
CA ARG A 1033 16.90 12.19 -20.17
C ARG A 1033 16.45 11.37 -21.37
N GLY A 1034 16.91 11.74 -22.57
CA GLY A 1034 16.52 11.09 -23.82
C GLY A 1034 15.30 11.74 -24.44
N SER A 1035 15.21 11.64 -25.77
CA SER A 1035 14.19 12.30 -26.58
C SER A 1035 12.81 11.71 -26.33
N TYR A 1036 12.71 10.37 -26.28
CA TYR A 1036 11.43 9.68 -26.11
C TYR A 1036 10.85 9.71 -24.70
N PRO A 1037 11.63 9.54 -23.60
CA PRO A 1037 11.10 9.73 -22.25
C PRO A 1037 10.56 11.13 -22.04
N ARG A 1038 11.24 12.15 -22.57
CA ARG A 1038 10.80 13.56 -22.49
C ARG A 1038 9.54 13.80 -23.32
N ALA A 1039 9.48 13.29 -24.55
CA ALA A 1039 8.28 13.37 -25.39
C ALA A 1039 7.07 12.66 -24.74
N SER A 1040 7.28 11.49 -24.13
CA SER A 1040 6.25 10.75 -23.40
C SER A 1040 5.71 11.53 -22.20
N ALA A 1041 6.59 12.24 -21.48
CA ALA A 1041 6.18 13.10 -20.38
C ALA A 1041 5.35 14.31 -20.84
N LEU A 1042 5.68 14.91 -21.98
CA LEU A 1042 4.88 15.97 -22.58
C LEU A 1042 3.47 15.47 -22.96
N ALA A 1043 3.37 14.23 -23.46
CA ALA A 1043 2.09 13.61 -23.81
C ALA A 1043 1.12 13.40 -22.63
N LEU A 1044 1.62 13.45 -21.39
CA LEU A 1044 0.80 13.39 -20.17
C LEU A 1044 0.19 14.74 -19.77
N SER A 1045 0.67 15.85 -20.36
CA SER A 1045 0.24 17.20 -20.02
C SER A 1045 -0.87 17.70 -20.94
N ARG A 1046 -1.98 18.15 -20.35
CA ARG A 1046 -3.12 18.73 -21.08
C ARG A 1046 -2.84 20.09 -21.73
N GLU A 1047 -1.67 20.65 -21.44
CA GLU A 1047 -1.24 21.93 -21.99
C GLU A 1047 -0.57 21.79 -23.36
N VAL A 1048 -0.32 20.57 -23.82
CA VAL A 1048 0.43 20.29 -25.03
C VAL A 1048 -0.51 20.03 -26.19
N ASP A 1049 -0.47 20.90 -27.21
CA ASP A 1049 -1.26 20.74 -28.42
C ASP A 1049 -0.49 20.10 -29.58
N ALA A 1050 0.84 20.09 -29.55
CA ALA A 1050 1.71 19.43 -30.53
C ALA A 1050 3.13 19.19 -29.97
N ILE A 1051 3.84 18.18 -30.51
CA ILE A 1051 5.22 17.84 -30.09
C ILE A 1051 6.13 17.65 -31.31
N ALA A 1052 7.20 18.43 -31.39
CA ALA A 1052 8.31 18.19 -32.30
C ALA A 1052 9.43 17.48 -31.54
N VAL A 1053 9.86 16.31 -32.02
CA VAL A 1053 10.88 15.48 -31.35
C VAL A 1053 12.13 15.39 -32.22
N ALA A 1054 13.25 15.95 -31.76
CA ALA A 1054 14.56 15.74 -32.36
C ALA A 1054 15.26 14.56 -31.68
N VAL A 1055 15.56 13.51 -32.44
CA VAL A 1055 16.06 12.23 -31.93
C VAL A 1055 17.40 11.88 -32.58
N PRO A 1056 18.45 11.58 -31.80
CA PRO A 1056 19.70 11.06 -32.35
C PRO A 1056 19.50 9.72 -33.04
N VAL A 1057 20.26 9.45 -34.12
CA VAL A 1057 20.21 8.17 -34.84
C VAL A 1057 20.38 6.98 -33.90
N ALA A 1058 21.32 7.05 -32.96
CA ALA A 1058 21.57 5.99 -31.98
C ALA A 1058 20.35 5.68 -31.09
N GLU A 1059 19.60 6.70 -30.66
CA GLU A 1059 18.36 6.51 -29.89
C GLU A 1059 17.26 5.93 -30.79
N PHE A 1060 17.09 6.45 -32.01
CA PHE A 1060 16.09 5.98 -32.98
C PHE A 1060 16.27 4.49 -33.38
N VAL A 1061 17.52 4.04 -33.50
CA VAL A 1061 17.87 2.65 -33.83
C VAL A 1061 17.50 1.70 -32.69
N THR A 1062 17.77 2.10 -31.45
CA THR A 1062 17.71 1.22 -30.28
C THR A 1062 16.36 1.21 -29.58
N THR A 1063 15.49 2.16 -29.89
CA THR A 1063 14.21 2.34 -29.21
C THR A 1063 13.03 2.40 -30.18
N GLU A 1064 11.87 1.95 -29.71
CA GLU A 1064 10.60 2.11 -30.46
C GLU A 1064 9.99 3.49 -30.19
N LEU A 1065 9.23 3.98 -31.16
CA LEU A 1065 8.49 5.23 -31.00
C LEU A 1065 7.57 5.14 -29.77
N PRO A 1066 7.56 6.15 -28.90
CA PRO A 1066 6.76 6.11 -27.68
C PRO A 1066 5.26 6.29 -27.95
N PHE A 1067 4.90 6.79 -29.14
CA PHE A 1067 3.54 7.03 -29.58
C PHE A 1067 3.03 5.91 -30.47
N GLU A 1068 1.78 5.51 -30.28
CA GLU A 1068 1.06 4.61 -31.18
C GLU A 1068 0.74 5.35 -32.50
N GLY A 1069 1.74 5.43 -33.38
CA GLY A 1069 1.74 6.26 -34.59
C GLY A 1069 2.17 7.71 -34.33
N VAL A 1070 2.89 8.28 -35.29
CA VAL A 1070 3.29 9.70 -35.36
C VAL A 1070 2.90 10.24 -36.74
N ASP A 1071 2.69 11.54 -36.87
CA ASP A 1071 2.24 12.15 -38.12
C ASP A 1071 3.33 12.11 -39.19
N ARG A 1072 4.60 12.20 -38.77
CA ARG A 1072 5.74 12.19 -39.69
C ARG A 1072 7.03 11.76 -39.00
N VAL A 1073 7.87 10.99 -39.71
CA VAL A 1073 9.27 10.73 -39.35
C VAL A 1073 10.16 11.25 -40.47
N LEU A 1074 11.10 12.15 -40.16
CA LEU A 1074 12.03 12.75 -41.14
C LEU A 1074 13.48 12.48 -40.74
N ALA A 1075 14.25 11.81 -41.59
CA ALA A 1075 15.68 11.67 -41.40
C ALA A 1075 16.43 12.84 -42.04
N THR A 1076 17.24 13.56 -41.27
CA THR A 1076 18.10 14.64 -41.78
C THR A 1076 19.52 14.15 -42.11
N GLU A 1077 19.81 12.88 -41.83
CA GLU A 1077 21.08 12.20 -42.05
C GLU A 1077 20.82 10.77 -42.60
N PRO A 1078 21.77 10.14 -43.30
CA PRO A 1078 21.59 8.79 -43.84
C PRO A 1078 21.34 7.77 -42.72
N LEU A 1079 20.25 7.00 -42.83
CA LEU A 1079 19.95 5.90 -41.90
C LEU A 1079 20.57 4.58 -42.40
N PRO A 1080 20.89 3.62 -41.51
CA PRO A 1080 21.23 2.26 -41.90
C PRO A 1080 20.14 1.66 -42.79
N ALA A 1081 20.52 0.89 -43.81
CA ALA A 1081 19.58 0.33 -44.81
C ALA A 1081 18.43 -0.48 -44.19
N SER A 1082 18.67 -1.14 -43.04
CA SER A 1082 17.67 -1.88 -42.25
C SER A 1082 16.60 -1.02 -41.57
N LEU A 1083 16.77 0.31 -41.57
CA LEU A 1083 15.90 1.28 -40.88
C LEU A 1083 15.35 2.37 -41.81
N ALA A 1084 15.80 2.42 -43.08
CA ALA A 1084 15.30 3.36 -44.07
C ALA A 1084 13.78 3.25 -44.25
N ALA A 1085 13.23 2.04 -44.23
CA ALA A 1085 11.78 1.79 -44.29
C ALA A 1085 11.00 2.25 -43.03
N ARG A 1086 11.64 2.43 -41.86
CA ARG A 1086 10.99 3.08 -40.69
C ARG A 1086 10.86 4.60 -40.85
N ALA A 1087 11.67 5.21 -41.72
CA ALA A 1087 11.53 6.62 -42.10
C ALA A 1087 10.64 6.78 -43.35
N ASP A 1088 10.73 5.85 -44.32
CA ASP A 1088 10.00 5.89 -45.59
C ASP A 1088 8.56 5.33 -45.51
N SER A 1089 8.16 4.61 -44.45
CA SER A 1089 6.79 4.08 -44.28
C SER A 1089 5.72 5.14 -43.94
N SER A 1090 6.05 6.44 -44.08
CA SER A 1090 5.13 7.56 -43.88
C SER A 1090 5.24 8.67 -44.94
N SER A 1091 5.70 8.33 -46.15
CA SER A 1091 5.43 9.15 -47.36
C SER A 1091 4.15 8.72 -48.06
#